data_AF-A0A842X1G9-F1
#
_entry.id   AF-A0A842X1G9-F1
#
_cell.length_a   1.000
_cell.length_b   1.000
_cell.length_c   1.000
_cell.angle_alpha   90.00
_cell.angle_beta   90.00
_cell.angle_gamma   90.00
#
_symmetry.space_group_name_H-M   'P 1'
#
loop_
_entity.id
_entity.type
_entity.pdbx_description
1 polymer ?
#
loop_
_entity_poly.entity_id
_entity_poly.type
_entity_poly.pdbx_seq_one_letter_code
_entity_poly.pdbx_strand_id
1 'polypeptide(L)'
;MEPIEIRYRRRDRYGTGTYSVEIEDGLVTIPQLDARSFDLSDLSSLKELKSVVIENNPLEELDLAVLSTCPNLETLSIEGSGTQQIVLDDLDLSYLSECSKFRKLSISSISIDYIDFSFLSGCPNFEELSLQRIQKMDKINISQLSKCKKLHRIEFQYIFDLQELDLSVLGQNTTLQEIVLTHIPLLDSIDLRPVQQFSALQKLVIADNESLQVLDIQPLQSCHKLVTLIISRNTKLTQLDYSALCSLDSLHELDLDRNGFLSLGFNPPKNIRKLSITFDSSFERVAEFQSVEHISILDSKESEINLECLCELPNLNILSIKDISTLEFYIPDLKKLTHLFIQNIDCKNTFDISSIQKTQLKKLVLNNISTVEPIDLAFLGFSHQLTELHLSDIFRSRIKNFSSINELENLRIIRLHNVRFFEKYDSKLLSEIPSLERIELGYFPDEELVDHSGLCLNDSLVWIDIKSKWKCDSFAWSVLLSHGKRYNPKIIHTGGTPSPYAKVFIDKFGWSGLIDKIIEAEEYWNQDIFKHEKEILDGLGIPIPDLPGRRFLDFLTNINSNLSFYDGLNAIQELIIEDLRKEFRNGYTTVMIDLDEVSQSGLAVLVPEILDVRIEEIENTVLLTGDRKIDLLPLACTAFGFEIIGAREMDQIVGLAELPKLKSDFKRLGIELKTTQKREKARSVLISEELKEIVKASFSAWANTAFRKGDIKL
;
A
#
# COMPACT_ATOMS: atom_id res chain seq x y z
N MET A 1 24.11 -0.72 -22.52
CA MET A 1 24.34 -1.71 -23.61
C MET A 1 23.05 -1.82 -24.39
N GLU A 2 23.07 -2.27 -25.64
CA GLU A 2 21.82 -2.60 -26.33
C GLU A 2 21.10 -3.73 -25.56
N PRO A 3 19.75 -3.69 -25.46
CA PRO A 3 19.00 -4.75 -24.83
C PRO A 3 19.19 -6.06 -25.60
N ILE A 4 19.24 -7.18 -24.88
CA ILE A 4 19.29 -8.51 -25.49
C ILE A 4 17.89 -9.10 -25.59
N GLU A 5 17.65 -9.95 -26.59
CA GLU A 5 16.36 -10.62 -26.76
C GLU A 5 16.41 -12.02 -26.17
N ILE A 6 15.60 -12.30 -25.15
CA ILE A 6 15.44 -13.66 -24.62
C ILE A 6 14.18 -14.26 -25.21
N ARG A 7 14.33 -15.40 -25.89
CA ARG A 7 13.19 -16.17 -26.39
C ARG A 7 12.72 -17.14 -25.32
N TYR A 8 11.42 -17.36 -25.25
CA TYR A 8 10.81 -18.25 -24.26
C TYR A 8 9.61 -19.00 -24.82
N ARG A 9 9.33 -20.17 -24.25
CA ARG A 9 8.11 -20.94 -24.54
C ARG A 9 7.12 -20.72 -23.42
N ARG A 10 5.89 -20.32 -23.74
CA ARG A 10 4.81 -20.11 -22.77
C ARG A 10 4.22 -21.42 -22.26
N ARG A 11 3.55 -21.33 -21.12
CA ARG A 11 2.77 -22.43 -20.54
C ARG A 11 1.56 -22.83 -21.37
N ASP A 12 0.95 -21.89 -22.10
CA ASP A 12 -0.12 -22.19 -23.04
C ASP A 12 0.44 -22.87 -24.32
N ARG A 13 -0.28 -23.84 -24.88
CA ARG A 13 0.24 -24.73 -25.95
C ARG A 13 0.58 -24.04 -27.28
N TYR A 14 0.54 -22.71 -27.38
CA TYR A 14 0.53 -22.00 -28.66
C TYR A 14 1.41 -20.74 -28.77
N GLY A 15 2.33 -20.47 -27.83
CA GLY A 15 3.15 -19.26 -27.93
C GLY A 15 4.64 -19.45 -27.63
N THR A 16 5.51 -19.18 -28.60
CA THR A 16 6.86 -18.67 -28.32
C THR A 16 6.78 -17.16 -28.18
N GLY A 17 7.43 -16.59 -27.18
CA GLY A 17 7.58 -15.15 -27.01
C GLY A 17 9.05 -14.72 -27.09
N THR A 18 9.24 -13.42 -27.25
CA THR A 18 10.54 -12.77 -27.09
C THR A 18 10.37 -11.66 -26.06
N TYR A 19 11.36 -11.48 -25.19
CA TYR A 19 11.40 -10.42 -24.21
C TYR A 19 12.75 -9.71 -24.29
N SER A 20 12.73 -8.39 -24.47
CA SER A 20 13.94 -7.57 -24.47
C SER A 20 14.35 -7.31 -23.03
N VAL A 21 15.52 -7.79 -22.63
CA VAL A 21 16.08 -7.59 -21.29
C VAL A 21 17.09 -6.43 -21.33
N GLU A 22 16.89 -5.47 -20.45
CA GLU A 22 17.85 -4.41 -20.17
C GLU A 22 18.99 -4.94 -19.30
N ILE A 23 20.21 -4.50 -19.59
CA ILE A 23 21.42 -4.92 -18.87
C ILE A 23 21.92 -3.73 -18.06
N GLU A 24 21.83 -3.83 -16.74
CA GLU A 24 22.29 -2.82 -15.79
C GLU A 24 23.51 -3.34 -15.03
N ASP A 25 24.69 -2.74 -15.21
CA ASP A 25 25.92 -3.10 -14.49
C ASP A 25 26.33 -4.60 -14.55
N GLY A 26 25.94 -5.29 -15.61
CA GLY A 26 26.17 -6.73 -15.79
C GLY A 26 25.15 -7.62 -15.09
N LEU A 27 24.03 -7.06 -14.63
CA LEU A 27 22.85 -7.79 -14.18
C LEU A 27 21.88 -7.99 -15.35
N VAL A 28 21.40 -9.22 -15.49
CA VAL A 28 20.28 -9.60 -16.36
C VAL A 28 19.17 -10.14 -15.47
N THR A 29 18.02 -9.49 -15.48
CA THR A 29 16.82 -9.94 -14.77
C THR A 29 15.76 -10.38 -15.79
N ILE A 30 15.37 -11.65 -15.72
CA ILE A 30 14.31 -12.24 -16.52
C ILE A 30 13.04 -12.27 -15.66
N PRO A 31 12.05 -11.41 -15.92
CA PRO A 31 10.87 -11.29 -15.05
C PRO A 31 9.89 -12.45 -15.25
N GLN A 32 8.77 -12.40 -14.53
CA GLN A 32 7.63 -13.31 -14.73
C GLN A 32 7.04 -13.19 -16.15
N LEU A 33 7.25 -14.21 -16.97
CA LEU A 33 6.77 -14.28 -18.36
C LEU A 33 5.83 -15.47 -18.61
N ASP A 34 5.44 -16.20 -17.55
CA ASP A 34 4.70 -17.47 -17.61
C ASP A 34 5.38 -18.48 -18.57
N ALA A 35 6.71 -18.47 -18.55
CA ALA A 35 7.55 -19.31 -19.40
C ALA A 35 7.73 -20.71 -18.78
N ARG A 36 7.63 -21.74 -19.63
CA ARG A 36 8.05 -23.12 -19.34
C ARG A 36 9.53 -23.34 -19.64
N SER A 37 10.11 -22.54 -20.52
CA SER A 37 11.53 -22.57 -20.84
C SER A 37 12.05 -21.28 -21.44
N PHE A 38 13.35 -21.07 -21.29
CA PHE A 38 14.10 -19.95 -21.85
C PHE A 38 15.19 -20.44 -22.78
N ASP A 39 15.36 -19.76 -23.92
CA ASP A 39 16.56 -19.82 -24.73
C ASP A 39 17.49 -18.68 -24.29
N LEU A 40 18.52 -19.04 -23.55
CA LEU A 40 19.48 -18.10 -22.98
C LEU A 40 20.70 -17.86 -23.89
N SER A 41 20.70 -18.37 -25.13
CA SER A 41 21.88 -18.35 -26.03
C SER A 41 22.52 -16.97 -26.22
N ASP A 42 21.71 -15.91 -26.22
CA ASP A 42 22.17 -14.52 -26.42
C ASP A 42 23.02 -14.00 -25.24
N LEU A 43 22.93 -14.62 -24.06
CA LEU A 43 23.81 -14.32 -22.91
C LEU A 43 25.29 -14.58 -23.22
N SER A 44 25.59 -15.46 -24.18
CA SER A 44 26.98 -15.82 -24.52
C SER A 44 27.84 -14.65 -25.02
N SER A 45 27.17 -13.61 -25.54
CA SER A 45 27.79 -12.39 -26.02
C SER A 45 28.19 -11.43 -24.89
N LEU A 46 27.61 -11.59 -23.69
CA LEU A 46 27.77 -10.67 -22.56
C LEU A 46 28.97 -11.04 -21.70
N LYS A 47 30.18 -10.64 -22.14
CA LYS A 47 31.43 -10.93 -21.40
C LYS A 47 31.55 -10.25 -20.04
N GLU A 48 30.82 -9.15 -19.83
CA GLU A 48 30.76 -8.42 -18.56
C GLU A 48 29.57 -8.86 -17.69
N LEU A 49 28.86 -9.92 -18.05
CA LEU A 49 27.75 -10.47 -17.25
C LEU A 49 28.27 -10.92 -15.88
N LYS A 50 27.68 -10.36 -14.82
CA LYS A 50 27.99 -10.65 -13.42
C LYS A 50 26.87 -11.36 -12.69
N SER A 51 25.62 -11.10 -13.05
CA SER A 51 24.48 -11.67 -12.33
C SER A 51 23.35 -12.02 -13.29
N VAL A 52 22.77 -13.20 -13.08
CA VAL A 52 21.56 -13.64 -13.77
C VAL A 52 20.49 -13.95 -12.73
N VAL A 53 19.34 -13.32 -12.87
CA VAL A 53 18.16 -13.52 -12.03
C VAL A 53 17.00 -13.96 -12.91
N ILE A 54 16.37 -15.09 -12.58
CA ILE A 54 15.20 -15.62 -13.28
C ILE A 54 14.03 -15.68 -12.29
N GLU A 55 12.98 -14.89 -12.53
CA GLU A 55 11.91 -14.67 -11.54
C GLU A 55 10.57 -15.26 -11.98
N ASN A 56 9.92 -15.99 -11.08
CA ASN A 56 8.49 -16.30 -11.08
C ASN A 56 7.97 -16.99 -12.36
N ASN A 57 8.79 -17.83 -13.00
CA ASN A 57 8.38 -18.59 -14.19
C ASN A 57 8.13 -20.08 -13.85
N PRO A 58 7.04 -20.70 -14.32
CA PRO A 58 6.76 -22.11 -14.10
C PRO A 58 7.60 -23.00 -15.04
N LEU A 59 8.93 -22.93 -14.91
CA LEU A 59 9.85 -23.67 -15.78
C LEU A 59 9.67 -25.18 -15.60
N GLU A 60 9.68 -25.88 -16.73
CA GLU A 60 9.74 -27.33 -16.85
C GLU A 60 11.14 -27.76 -17.32
N GLU A 61 11.85 -26.89 -18.04
CA GLU A 61 13.21 -27.08 -18.51
C GLU A 61 14.00 -25.75 -18.38
N LEU A 62 15.26 -25.83 -17.98
CA LEU A 62 16.17 -24.68 -17.91
C LEU A 62 17.58 -25.11 -18.32
N ASP A 63 18.03 -24.67 -19.50
CA ASP A 63 19.38 -24.92 -19.99
C ASP A 63 20.32 -23.78 -19.59
N LEU A 64 21.30 -24.09 -18.73
CA LEU A 64 22.30 -23.15 -18.24
C LEU A 64 23.65 -23.25 -18.98
N ALA A 65 23.76 -24.05 -20.05
CA ALA A 65 25.01 -24.29 -20.76
C ALA A 65 25.71 -23.01 -21.20
N VAL A 66 24.94 -22.00 -21.61
CA VAL A 66 25.44 -20.70 -22.06
C VAL A 66 26.26 -19.97 -20.99
N LEU A 67 25.97 -20.19 -19.70
CA LEU A 67 26.63 -19.49 -18.59
C LEU A 67 28.12 -19.85 -18.50
N SER A 68 28.54 -21.01 -19.01
CA SER A 68 29.96 -21.38 -19.12
C SER A 68 30.80 -20.39 -19.95
N THR A 69 30.15 -19.59 -20.80
CA THR A 69 30.81 -18.59 -21.65
C THR A 69 30.90 -17.20 -21.02
N CYS A 70 30.42 -17.04 -19.78
CA CYS A 70 30.34 -15.80 -19.01
C CYS A 70 31.36 -15.81 -17.84
N PRO A 71 32.67 -15.55 -18.11
CA PRO A 71 33.74 -15.75 -17.13
C PRO A 71 33.68 -14.80 -15.92
N ASN A 72 32.89 -13.72 -16.02
CA ASN A 72 32.69 -12.74 -14.98
C ASN A 72 31.46 -13.00 -14.11
N LEU A 73 30.72 -14.09 -14.34
CA LEU A 73 29.51 -14.39 -13.59
C LEU A 73 29.85 -14.62 -12.10
N GLU A 74 29.23 -13.84 -11.24
CA GLU A 74 29.37 -13.87 -9.78
C GLU A 74 28.14 -14.49 -9.10
N THR A 75 26.95 -14.27 -9.66
CA THR A 75 25.68 -14.63 -9.01
C THR A 75 24.70 -15.30 -9.99
N LEU A 76 24.07 -16.38 -9.54
CA LEU A 76 22.90 -16.98 -10.18
C LEU A 76 21.75 -17.06 -9.17
N SER A 77 20.61 -16.49 -9.52
CA SER A 77 19.36 -16.61 -8.76
C SER A 77 18.25 -17.18 -9.63
N ILE A 78 17.64 -18.27 -9.18
CA ILE A 78 16.47 -18.89 -9.81
C ILE A 78 15.35 -18.87 -8.78
N GLU A 79 14.33 -18.05 -9.02
CA GLU A 79 13.22 -17.83 -8.09
C GLU A 79 11.91 -18.24 -8.76
N GLY A 80 11.22 -19.23 -8.18
CA GLY A 80 9.84 -19.53 -8.50
C GLY A 80 8.86 -18.65 -7.74
N SER A 81 7.61 -18.62 -8.19
CA SER A 81 6.57 -17.90 -7.46
C SER A 81 6.02 -18.73 -6.31
N GLY A 82 5.69 -18.07 -5.20
CA GLY A 82 5.09 -18.75 -4.04
C GLY A 82 3.78 -19.50 -4.36
N THR A 83 3.10 -19.15 -5.47
CA THR A 83 1.83 -19.72 -5.93
C THR A 83 1.99 -20.70 -7.11
N GLN A 84 3.09 -20.64 -7.85
CA GLN A 84 3.41 -21.55 -8.96
C GLN A 84 4.89 -21.96 -8.86
N GLN A 85 5.09 -23.23 -8.50
CA GLN A 85 6.40 -23.85 -8.33
C GLN A 85 7.06 -24.10 -9.68
N ILE A 86 8.39 -23.99 -9.71
CA ILE A 86 9.20 -24.49 -10.82
C ILE A 86 9.33 -26.00 -10.66
N VAL A 87 8.95 -26.79 -11.67
CA VAL A 87 9.06 -28.26 -11.61
C VAL A 87 10.15 -28.66 -12.57
N LEU A 88 11.36 -28.87 -12.04
CA LEU A 88 12.51 -29.30 -12.82
C LEU A 88 12.80 -30.76 -12.50
N ASP A 89 12.83 -31.61 -13.52
CA ASP A 89 13.28 -33.00 -13.38
C ASP A 89 14.79 -33.05 -13.05
N ASP A 90 15.56 -32.10 -13.59
CA ASP A 90 17.00 -31.94 -13.36
C ASP A 90 17.40 -30.46 -13.50
N LEU A 91 18.46 -30.06 -12.81
CA LEU A 91 19.08 -28.74 -12.90
C LEU A 91 20.61 -28.91 -12.97
N ASP A 92 21.12 -28.91 -14.20
CA ASP A 92 22.56 -29.07 -14.45
C ASP A 92 23.32 -27.76 -14.16
N LEU A 93 23.98 -27.71 -13.01
CA LEU A 93 24.83 -26.61 -12.57
C LEU A 93 26.30 -26.78 -12.98
N SER A 94 26.68 -27.85 -13.67
CA SER A 94 28.08 -28.17 -13.99
C SER A 94 28.78 -27.06 -14.79
N TYR A 95 28.04 -26.34 -15.63
CA TYR A 95 28.51 -25.21 -16.42
C TYR A 95 29.03 -24.02 -15.60
N LEU A 96 28.61 -23.90 -14.34
CA LEU A 96 29.09 -22.85 -13.44
C LEU A 96 30.55 -23.08 -13.00
N SER A 97 31.10 -24.28 -13.19
CA SER A 97 32.50 -24.58 -12.86
C SER A 97 33.51 -23.77 -13.68
N GLU A 98 33.12 -23.27 -14.85
CA GLU A 98 33.95 -22.39 -15.69
C GLU A 98 33.91 -20.92 -15.21
N CYS A 99 32.95 -20.57 -14.34
CA CYS A 99 32.78 -19.23 -13.80
C CYS A 99 33.67 -19.04 -12.55
N SER A 100 34.96 -18.78 -12.77
CA SER A 100 35.96 -18.63 -11.68
C SER A 100 35.68 -17.49 -10.68
N LYS A 101 34.86 -16.50 -11.06
CA LYS A 101 34.39 -15.41 -10.19
C LYS A 101 33.08 -15.70 -9.48
N PHE A 102 32.49 -16.89 -9.65
CA PHE A 102 31.22 -17.25 -9.06
C PHE A 102 31.29 -17.27 -7.53
N ARG A 103 30.33 -16.60 -6.90
CA ARG A 103 30.29 -16.28 -5.46
C ARG A 103 29.00 -16.74 -4.81
N LYS A 104 27.85 -16.62 -5.50
CA LYS A 104 26.54 -16.77 -4.87
C LYS A 104 25.58 -17.61 -5.72
N LEU A 105 24.96 -18.59 -5.08
CA LEU A 105 23.87 -19.37 -5.66
C LEU A 105 22.63 -19.24 -4.78
N SER A 106 21.53 -18.78 -5.39
CA SER A 106 20.21 -18.73 -4.75
C SER A 106 19.20 -19.50 -5.59
N ILE A 107 18.52 -20.46 -4.97
CA ILE A 107 17.48 -21.26 -5.61
C ILE A 107 16.25 -21.25 -4.71
N SER A 108 15.12 -20.79 -5.23
CA SER A 108 13.86 -20.65 -4.47
C SER A 108 12.66 -21.23 -5.22
N SER A 109 11.75 -21.86 -4.48
CA SER A 109 10.44 -22.34 -4.95
C SER A 109 10.52 -23.31 -6.14
N ILE A 110 11.46 -24.27 -6.04
CA ILE A 110 11.66 -25.35 -7.02
C ILE A 110 11.26 -26.69 -6.42
N SER A 111 10.60 -27.53 -7.21
CA SER A 111 10.38 -28.95 -6.94
C SER A 111 11.49 -29.73 -7.66
N ILE A 112 12.54 -30.10 -6.91
CA ILE A 112 13.66 -30.91 -7.37
C ILE A 112 14.09 -31.84 -6.23
N ASP A 113 14.49 -33.07 -6.58
CA ASP A 113 14.82 -34.11 -5.60
C ASP A 113 16.32 -34.09 -5.21
N TYR A 114 17.18 -33.58 -6.11
CA TYR A 114 18.63 -33.59 -5.94
C TYR A 114 19.28 -32.38 -6.63
N ILE A 115 20.33 -31.84 -6.02
CA ILE A 115 21.20 -30.81 -6.63
C ILE A 115 22.65 -31.28 -6.52
N ASP A 116 23.35 -31.36 -7.64
CA ASP A 116 24.80 -31.63 -7.65
C ASP A 116 25.60 -30.34 -7.46
N PHE A 117 26.37 -30.28 -6.37
CA PHE A 117 27.28 -29.18 -6.05
C PHE A 117 28.73 -29.41 -6.53
N SER A 118 28.99 -30.42 -7.38
CA SER A 118 30.32 -30.74 -7.91
C SER A 118 30.99 -29.56 -8.65
N PHE A 119 30.18 -28.68 -9.26
CA PHE A 119 30.64 -27.48 -9.97
C PHE A 119 31.45 -26.53 -9.09
N LEU A 120 31.22 -26.53 -7.77
CA LEU A 120 31.92 -25.67 -6.81
C LEU A 120 33.44 -25.89 -6.79
N SER A 121 33.91 -27.05 -7.29
CA SER A 121 35.34 -27.30 -7.46
C SER A 121 36.04 -26.30 -8.39
N GLY A 122 35.30 -25.70 -9.34
CA GLY A 122 35.75 -24.63 -10.23
C GLY A 122 35.53 -23.20 -9.71
N CYS A 123 34.85 -23.04 -8.56
CA CYS A 123 34.43 -21.75 -8.02
C CYS A 123 35.16 -21.42 -6.69
N PRO A 124 36.47 -21.08 -6.71
CA PRO A 124 37.25 -20.88 -5.49
C PRO A 124 36.82 -19.66 -4.67
N ASN A 125 36.01 -18.77 -5.25
CA ASN A 125 35.50 -17.55 -4.62
C ASN A 125 34.09 -17.73 -4.05
N PHE A 126 33.54 -18.94 -4.02
CA PHE A 126 32.18 -19.17 -3.53
C PHE A 126 32.01 -18.76 -2.06
N GLU A 127 30.94 -18.00 -1.79
CA GLU A 127 30.71 -17.24 -0.55
C GLU A 127 29.35 -17.55 0.09
N GLU A 128 28.29 -17.74 -0.70
CA GLU A 128 26.92 -17.89 -0.19
C GLU A 128 26.11 -18.94 -0.96
N LEU A 129 25.49 -19.85 -0.20
CA LEU A 129 24.48 -20.79 -0.70
C LEU A 129 23.14 -20.52 -0.02
N SER A 130 22.09 -20.28 -0.80
CA SER A 130 20.72 -20.15 -0.33
C SER A 130 19.79 -21.09 -1.09
N LEU A 131 19.11 -21.98 -0.38
CA LEU A 131 18.02 -22.80 -0.91
C LEU A 131 16.75 -22.50 -0.13
N GLN A 132 15.67 -22.16 -0.85
CA GLN A 132 14.41 -21.79 -0.24
C GLN A 132 13.23 -22.52 -0.90
N ARG A 133 12.23 -22.92 -0.11
CA ARG A 133 10.94 -23.46 -0.61
C ARG A 133 11.12 -24.66 -1.54
N ILE A 134 12.05 -25.57 -1.22
CA ILE A 134 12.31 -26.78 -1.98
C ILE A 134 11.39 -27.91 -1.49
N GLN A 135 10.59 -28.47 -2.39
CA GLN A 135 9.53 -29.42 -1.99
C GLN A 135 10.04 -30.84 -1.78
N LYS A 136 10.79 -31.40 -2.73
CA LYS A 136 11.05 -32.84 -2.83
C LYS A 136 12.48 -33.29 -2.44
N MET A 137 13.19 -32.45 -1.71
CA MET A 137 14.59 -32.73 -1.36
C MET A 137 14.66 -33.42 0.01
N ASP A 138 14.75 -34.74 0.01
CA ASP A 138 14.84 -35.55 1.25
C ASP A 138 16.25 -35.57 1.86
N LYS A 139 17.26 -35.37 1.02
CA LYS A 139 18.68 -35.34 1.38
C LYS A 139 19.41 -34.24 0.61
N ILE A 140 20.37 -33.61 1.29
CA ILE A 140 21.26 -32.63 0.69
C ILE A 140 22.72 -32.99 0.94
N ASN A 141 23.51 -33.09 -0.12
CA ASN A 141 24.94 -33.35 -0.03
C ASN A 141 25.75 -32.07 -0.21
N ILE A 142 26.13 -31.46 0.92
CA ILE A 142 26.92 -30.22 0.95
C ILE A 142 28.44 -30.44 1.03
N SER A 143 28.94 -31.66 0.80
CA SER A 143 30.36 -31.98 0.98
C SER A 143 31.32 -31.14 0.14
N GLN A 144 30.90 -30.66 -1.03
CA GLN A 144 31.74 -29.82 -1.90
C GLN A 144 31.97 -28.41 -1.33
N LEU A 145 31.07 -27.90 -0.48
CA LEU A 145 31.22 -26.61 0.20
C LEU A 145 32.44 -26.57 1.12
N SER A 146 32.93 -27.73 1.57
CA SER A 146 34.18 -27.85 2.34
C SER A 146 35.41 -27.25 1.65
N LYS A 147 35.40 -27.20 0.31
CA LYS A 147 36.48 -26.64 -0.51
C LYS A 147 36.39 -25.12 -0.67
N CYS A 148 35.22 -24.53 -0.38
CA CYS A 148 34.94 -23.10 -0.54
C CYS A 148 35.49 -22.30 0.64
N LYS A 149 36.75 -21.87 0.53
CA LYS A 149 37.48 -21.17 1.60
C LYS A 149 36.97 -19.76 1.91
N LYS A 150 36.06 -19.21 1.09
CA LYS A 150 35.41 -17.92 1.31
C LYS A 150 33.96 -18.06 1.75
N LEU A 151 33.45 -19.28 1.88
CA LEU A 151 32.08 -19.55 2.29
C LEU A 151 31.83 -18.91 3.66
N HIS A 152 30.87 -18.00 3.71
CA HIS A 152 30.51 -17.31 4.94
C HIS A 152 29.02 -17.43 5.29
N ARG A 153 28.15 -17.85 4.37
CA ARG A 153 26.72 -18.06 4.65
C ARG A 153 26.17 -19.32 3.99
N ILE A 154 25.42 -20.09 4.77
CA ILE A 154 24.56 -21.16 4.26
C ILE A 154 23.15 -20.95 4.82
N GLU A 155 22.17 -21.03 3.94
CA GLU A 155 20.77 -20.82 4.27
C GLU A 155 19.87 -21.86 3.60
N PHE A 156 19.11 -22.56 4.43
CA PHE A 156 18.06 -23.48 4.03
C PHE A 156 16.75 -23.06 4.69
N GLN A 157 15.78 -22.65 3.88
CA GLN A 157 14.46 -22.26 4.36
C GLN A 157 13.35 -23.03 3.64
N TYR A 158 12.30 -23.44 4.35
CA TYR A 158 11.15 -24.11 3.72
C TYR A 158 11.56 -25.33 2.88
N ILE A 159 12.42 -26.19 3.41
CA ILE A 159 12.82 -27.44 2.74
C ILE A 159 11.93 -28.55 3.30
N PHE A 160 10.89 -28.92 2.56
CA PHE A 160 9.74 -29.65 3.12
C PHE A 160 10.07 -31.11 3.44
N ASP A 161 10.82 -31.79 2.57
CA ASP A 161 11.07 -33.23 2.71
C ASP A 161 12.41 -33.58 3.40
N LEU A 162 13.25 -32.58 3.72
CA LEU A 162 14.60 -32.80 4.25
C LEU A 162 14.56 -33.36 5.67
N GLN A 163 15.11 -34.57 5.84
CA GLN A 163 15.12 -35.29 7.12
C GLN A 163 16.46 -35.19 7.86
N GLU A 164 17.56 -35.09 7.12
CA GLU A 164 18.92 -35.11 7.67
C GLU A 164 19.81 -34.06 7.01
N LEU A 165 20.65 -33.41 7.80
CA LEU A 165 21.67 -32.48 7.33
C LEU A 165 23.00 -32.73 8.05
N ASP A 166 24.03 -33.11 7.29
CA ASP A 166 25.37 -33.34 7.83
C ASP A 166 26.23 -32.08 7.72
N LEU A 167 26.44 -31.38 8.84
CA LEU A 167 27.34 -30.23 8.94
C LEU A 167 28.82 -30.63 9.11
N SER A 168 29.13 -31.90 9.40
CA SER A 168 30.51 -32.34 9.70
C SER A 168 31.44 -32.19 8.51
N VAL A 169 30.90 -32.30 7.30
CA VAL A 169 31.64 -32.06 6.05
C VAL A 169 32.18 -30.65 5.95
N LEU A 170 31.57 -29.67 6.66
CA LEU A 170 32.01 -28.28 6.67
C LEU A 170 33.07 -27.99 7.75
N GLY A 171 33.50 -28.97 8.55
CA GLY A 171 34.35 -28.76 9.73
C GLY A 171 35.70 -28.07 9.49
N GLN A 172 36.08 -27.81 8.24
CA GLN A 172 37.28 -27.03 7.87
C GLN A 172 36.98 -25.58 7.45
N ASN A 173 35.70 -25.20 7.29
CA ASN A 173 35.28 -23.86 6.90
C ASN A 173 35.33 -22.88 8.08
N THR A 174 36.52 -22.36 8.38
CA THR A 174 36.72 -21.39 9.46
C THR A 174 36.15 -20.00 9.16
N THR A 175 35.71 -19.75 7.92
CA THR A 175 35.15 -18.47 7.45
C THR A 175 33.63 -18.38 7.59
N LEU A 176 32.95 -19.48 7.94
CA LEU A 176 31.50 -19.53 8.05
C LEU A 176 31.02 -18.59 9.16
N GLN A 177 30.17 -17.62 8.80
CA GLN A 177 29.65 -16.56 9.68
C GLN A 177 28.17 -16.75 10.00
N GLU A 178 27.39 -17.28 9.06
CA GLU A 178 25.94 -17.43 9.20
C GLU A 178 25.47 -18.82 8.77
N ILE A 179 24.67 -19.44 9.64
CA ILE A 179 23.92 -20.67 9.35
C ILE A 179 22.45 -20.41 9.65
N VAL A 180 21.60 -20.61 8.66
CA VAL A 180 20.14 -20.42 8.78
C VAL A 180 19.43 -21.69 8.35
N LEU A 181 18.69 -22.30 9.28
CA LEU A 181 17.88 -23.49 9.11
C LEU A 181 16.46 -23.18 9.57
N THR A 182 15.58 -22.81 8.65
CA THR A 182 14.22 -22.35 8.98
C THR A 182 13.16 -23.18 8.27
N HIS A 183 12.11 -23.62 8.98
CA HIS A 183 10.99 -24.34 8.38
C HIS A 183 11.44 -25.59 7.61
N ILE A 184 12.12 -26.51 8.31
CA ILE A 184 12.50 -27.83 7.81
C ILE A 184 11.66 -28.85 8.61
N PRO A 185 10.39 -29.06 8.25
CA PRO A 185 9.40 -29.67 9.14
C PRO A 185 9.65 -31.16 9.43
N LEU A 186 10.48 -31.84 8.64
CA LEU A 186 10.87 -33.24 8.87
C LEU A 186 12.23 -33.42 9.58
N LEU A 187 12.98 -32.34 9.83
CA LEU A 187 14.25 -32.40 10.55
C LEU A 187 13.99 -32.62 12.04
N ASP A 188 14.29 -33.81 12.54
CA ASP A 188 14.02 -34.20 13.93
C ASP A 188 15.19 -33.94 14.90
N SER A 189 16.40 -33.80 14.34
CA SER A 189 17.67 -33.62 15.05
C SER A 189 18.70 -32.95 14.15
N ILE A 190 19.67 -32.27 14.75
CA ILE A 190 20.80 -31.66 14.05
C ILE A 190 22.07 -31.76 14.90
N ASP A 191 23.17 -32.25 14.31
CA ASP A 191 24.45 -32.34 15.00
C ASP A 191 25.22 -31.03 14.92
N LEU A 192 25.32 -30.32 16.03
CA LEU A 192 26.07 -29.05 16.12
C LEU A 192 27.55 -29.23 16.51
N ARG A 193 28.07 -30.44 16.76
CA ARG A 193 29.51 -30.65 17.07
C ARG A 193 30.46 -29.99 16.05
N PRO A 194 30.18 -30.01 14.73
CA PRO A 194 31.02 -29.33 13.74
C PRO A 194 31.14 -27.82 13.95
N VAL A 195 30.14 -27.19 14.58
CA VAL A 195 30.09 -25.74 14.80
C VAL A 195 31.24 -25.22 15.67
N GLN A 196 31.84 -26.09 16.50
CA GLN A 196 33.05 -25.75 17.27
C GLN A 196 34.22 -25.28 16.39
N GLN A 197 34.25 -25.69 15.12
CA GLN A 197 35.30 -25.29 14.17
C GLN A 197 34.99 -23.96 13.46
N PHE A 198 33.76 -23.47 13.54
CA PHE A 198 33.30 -22.24 12.88
C PHE A 198 33.67 -21.02 13.72
N SER A 199 34.97 -20.75 13.85
CA SER A 199 35.51 -19.65 14.68
C SER A 199 35.07 -18.24 14.24
N ALA A 200 34.49 -18.10 13.04
CA ALA A 200 33.92 -16.88 12.52
C ALA A 200 32.39 -16.77 12.70
N LEU A 201 31.72 -17.78 13.27
CA LEU A 201 30.26 -17.82 13.36
C LEU A 201 29.74 -16.65 14.20
N GLN A 202 28.86 -15.85 13.60
CA GLN A 202 28.21 -14.68 14.19
C GLN A 202 26.71 -14.88 14.37
N LYS A 203 26.09 -15.70 13.52
CA LYS A 203 24.64 -15.92 13.54
C LYS A 203 24.31 -17.39 13.32
N LEU A 204 23.49 -17.93 14.22
CA LEU A 204 22.88 -19.25 14.08
C LEU A 204 21.37 -19.13 14.24
N VAL A 205 20.63 -19.58 13.23
CA VAL A 205 19.16 -19.63 13.23
C VAL A 205 18.73 -21.07 13.00
N ILE A 206 17.98 -21.62 13.94
CA ILE A 206 17.32 -22.93 13.89
C ILE A 206 15.88 -22.70 14.30
N ALA A 207 15.03 -22.33 13.34
CA ALA A 207 13.68 -21.85 13.63
C ALA A 207 12.59 -22.62 12.87
N ASP A 208 11.40 -22.71 13.46
CA ASP A 208 10.20 -23.27 12.79
C ASP A 208 10.38 -24.73 12.31
N ASN A 209 11.25 -25.50 12.97
CA ASN A 209 11.47 -26.92 12.65
C ASN A 209 10.56 -27.76 13.55
N GLU A 210 9.29 -27.93 13.15
CA GLU A 210 8.24 -28.52 13.98
C GLU A 210 8.52 -29.96 14.45
N SER A 211 9.37 -30.72 13.74
CA SER A 211 9.76 -32.08 14.15
C SER A 211 10.99 -32.15 15.05
N LEU A 212 11.72 -31.05 15.22
CA LEU A 212 12.95 -30.99 16.01
C LEU A 212 12.65 -31.27 17.48
N GLN A 213 13.15 -32.40 17.99
CA GLN A 213 12.89 -32.87 19.36
C GLN A 213 14.08 -32.67 20.30
N VAL A 214 15.30 -32.80 19.75
CA VAL A 214 16.54 -32.76 20.52
C VAL A 214 17.51 -31.80 19.84
N LEU A 215 18.11 -30.91 20.64
CA LEU A 215 19.15 -29.99 20.19
C LEU A 215 20.21 -29.85 21.28
N ASP A 216 21.41 -30.34 21.02
CA ASP A 216 22.57 -30.11 21.88
C ASP A 216 23.30 -28.83 21.45
N ILE A 217 23.27 -27.80 22.30
CA ILE A 217 23.95 -26.53 22.06
C ILE A 217 25.29 -26.39 22.80
N GLN A 218 25.75 -27.41 23.52
CA GLN A 218 27.09 -27.42 24.12
C GLN A 218 28.22 -27.08 23.13
N PRO A 219 28.16 -27.53 21.86
CA PRO A 219 29.14 -27.13 20.84
C PRO A 219 29.30 -25.61 20.65
N LEU A 220 28.29 -24.80 20.96
CA LEU A 220 28.33 -23.35 20.76
C LEU A 220 29.28 -22.64 21.73
N GLN A 221 29.72 -23.28 22.82
CA GLN A 221 30.61 -22.68 23.82
C GLN A 221 31.93 -22.14 23.21
N SER A 222 32.37 -22.69 22.07
CA SER A 222 33.59 -22.27 21.36
C SER A 222 33.36 -21.09 20.40
N CYS A 223 32.11 -20.70 20.14
CA CYS A 223 31.73 -19.68 19.17
C CYS A 223 31.75 -18.27 19.79
N HIS A 224 32.92 -17.81 20.23
CA HIS A 224 33.07 -16.52 20.94
C HIS A 224 32.70 -15.28 20.12
N LYS A 225 32.47 -15.41 18.81
CA LYS A 225 31.97 -14.34 17.93
C LYS A 225 30.46 -14.38 17.70
N LEU A 226 29.75 -15.36 18.27
CA LEU A 226 28.31 -15.49 18.09
C LEU A 226 27.61 -14.28 18.71
N VAL A 227 26.87 -13.53 17.89
CA VAL A 227 26.13 -12.32 18.27
C VAL A 227 24.64 -12.61 18.39
N THR A 228 24.12 -13.43 17.48
CA THR A 228 22.69 -13.74 17.38
C THR A 228 22.47 -15.25 17.39
N LEU A 229 21.66 -15.72 18.34
CA LEU A 229 21.17 -17.10 18.40
C LEU A 229 19.65 -17.09 18.38
N ILE A 230 19.07 -17.70 17.36
CA ILE A 230 17.61 -17.85 17.21
C ILE A 230 17.29 -19.33 17.19
N ILE A 231 16.62 -19.80 18.24
CA ILE A 231 16.08 -21.15 18.35
C ILE A 231 14.60 -20.98 18.68
N SER A 232 13.78 -20.67 17.68
CA SER A 232 12.36 -20.33 17.87
C SER A 232 11.42 -21.29 17.14
N ARG A 233 10.17 -21.40 17.60
CA ARG A 233 9.11 -22.17 16.91
C ARG A 233 9.43 -23.65 16.68
N ASN A 234 10.34 -24.23 17.46
CA ASN A 234 10.59 -25.67 17.44
C ASN A 234 9.66 -26.32 18.48
N THR A 235 8.38 -26.48 18.11
CA THR A 235 7.30 -26.80 19.05
C THR A 235 7.45 -28.14 19.78
N LYS A 236 8.23 -29.09 19.23
CA LYS A 236 8.58 -30.37 19.87
C LYS A 236 9.89 -30.34 20.67
N LEU A 237 10.65 -29.25 20.62
CA LEU A 237 11.88 -29.09 21.39
C LEU A 237 11.52 -28.75 22.84
N THR A 238 11.62 -29.73 23.73
CA THR A 238 11.11 -29.62 25.12
C THR A 238 12.17 -29.26 26.17
N GLN A 239 13.44 -29.40 25.81
CA GLN A 239 14.57 -29.17 26.71
C GLN A 239 15.72 -28.51 25.96
N LEU A 240 16.41 -27.61 26.64
CA LEU A 240 17.62 -26.96 26.13
C LEU A 240 18.52 -26.56 27.31
N ASP A 241 19.80 -26.93 27.25
CA ASP A 241 20.78 -26.58 28.26
C ASP A 241 21.56 -25.32 27.84
N TYR A 242 21.18 -24.19 28.43
CA TYR A 242 21.75 -22.87 28.13
C TYR A 242 23.13 -22.63 28.75
N SER A 243 23.70 -23.58 29.51
CA SER A 243 25.00 -23.39 30.17
C SER A 243 26.13 -23.09 29.16
N ALA A 244 26.02 -23.60 27.93
CA ALA A 244 26.93 -23.29 26.83
C ALA A 244 26.99 -21.79 26.48
N LEU A 245 25.86 -21.07 26.64
CA LEU A 245 25.72 -19.66 26.29
C LEU A 245 26.35 -18.73 27.31
N CYS A 246 26.56 -19.19 28.56
CA CYS A 246 27.10 -18.38 29.66
C CYS A 246 28.49 -17.81 29.39
N SER A 247 29.26 -18.44 28.50
CA SER A 247 30.62 -18.04 28.13
C SER A 247 30.71 -17.20 26.86
N LEU A 248 29.57 -16.92 26.21
CA LEU A 248 29.51 -16.19 24.95
C LEU A 248 29.36 -14.69 25.20
N ASP A 249 30.49 -14.03 25.46
CA ASP A 249 30.51 -12.59 25.78
C ASP A 249 29.96 -11.70 24.65
N SER A 250 30.05 -12.15 23.39
CA SER A 250 29.54 -11.43 22.21
C SER A 250 28.04 -11.62 21.95
N LEU A 251 27.38 -12.56 22.65
CA LEU A 251 25.98 -12.89 22.40
C LEU A 251 25.08 -11.78 22.94
N HIS A 252 24.34 -11.12 22.05
CA HIS A 252 23.50 -9.97 22.37
C HIS A 252 22.04 -10.16 22.02
N GLU A 253 21.72 -11.05 21.08
CA GLU A 253 20.36 -11.38 20.68
C GLU A 253 20.10 -12.87 20.87
N LEU A 254 19.09 -13.18 21.68
CA LEU A 254 18.64 -14.52 21.98
C LEU A 254 17.13 -14.62 21.76
N ASP A 255 16.72 -15.48 20.84
CA ASP A 255 15.31 -15.76 20.57
C ASP A 255 15.01 -17.23 20.85
N LEU A 256 14.12 -17.45 21.80
CA LEU A 256 13.67 -18.75 22.30
C LEU A 256 12.14 -18.89 22.25
N ASP A 257 11.45 -18.06 21.46
CA ASP A 257 10.00 -18.07 21.41
C ASP A 257 9.43 -19.39 20.85
N ARG A 258 8.23 -19.76 21.30
CA ARG A 258 7.38 -20.85 20.77
C ARG A 258 8.05 -22.21 20.66
N ASN A 259 8.95 -22.53 21.57
CA ASN A 259 9.44 -23.90 21.75
C ASN A 259 8.56 -24.66 22.75
N GLY A 260 8.77 -25.97 22.85
CA GLY A 260 8.09 -26.83 23.83
C GLY A 260 8.70 -26.79 25.24
N PHE A 261 9.51 -25.79 25.59
CA PHE A 261 10.21 -25.74 26.87
C PHE A 261 9.23 -25.74 28.04
N LEU A 262 9.49 -26.59 29.04
CA LEU A 262 8.73 -26.59 30.30
C LEU A 262 9.30 -25.60 31.32
N SER A 263 10.57 -25.22 31.18
CA SER A 263 11.24 -24.25 32.04
C SER A 263 12.51 -23.70 31.39
N LEU A 264 12.81 -22.42 31.59
CA LEU A 264 14.15 -21.87 31.41
C LEU A 264 15.16 -22.61 32.29
N GLY A 265 16.35 -22.91 31.78
CA GLY A 265 17.44 -23.58 32.52
C GLY A 265 18.20 -22.64 33.48
N PHE A 266 19.11 -23.17 34.29
CA PHE A 266 19.91 -22.39 35.26
C PHE A 266 21.02 -21.57 34.58
N ASN A 267 21.26 -20.34 35.05
CA ASN A 267 22.28 -19.37 34.62
C ASN A 267 22.06 -18.76 33.22
N PRO A 268 21.43 -17.58 33.11
CA PRO A 268 21.30 -16.90 31.83
C PRO A 268 22.64 -16.30 31.34
N PRO A 269 22.82 -16.19 30.01
CA PRO A 269 23.92 -15.43 29.43
C PRO A 269 23.91 -13.95 29.88
N LYS A 270 25.10 -13.43 30.21
CA LYS A 270 25.25 -12.13 30.91
C LYS A 270 25.06 -10.89 30.05
N ASN A 271 25.18 -11.00 28.73
CA ASN A 271 25.28 -9.85 27.81
C ASN A 271 24.13 -9.76 26.80
N ILE A 272 23.02 -10.47 27.06
CA ILE A 272 21.83 -10.41 26.21
C ILE A 272 21.20 -9.02 26.32
N ARG A 273 21.06 -8.34 25.18
CA ARG A 273 20.38 -7.04 25.08
C ARG A 273 18.97 -7.18 24.52
N LYS A 274 18.76 -8.16 23.63
CA LYS A 274 17.46 -8.48 23.04
C LYS A 274 17.09 -9.92 23.34
N LEU A 275 15.95 -10.10 23.99
CA LEU A 275 15.42 -11.40 24.38
C LEU A 275 14.01 -11.57 23.82
N SER A 276 13.79 -12.63 23.06
CA SER A 276 12.45 -13.08 22.68
C SER A 276 12.14 -14.40 23.38
N ILE A 277 10.98 -14.50 24.01
CA ILE A 277 10.59 -15.65 24.84
C ILE A 277 9.08 -15.88 24.83
N THR A 278 8.68 -17.13 25.08
CA THR A 278 7.28 -17.48 25.35
C THR A 278 6.93 -17.31 26.82
N PHE A 279 5.70 -16.87 27.09
CA PHE A 279 5.23 -16.77 28.46
C PHE A 279 4.86 -18.17 28.98
N ASP A 280 5.58 -18.65 29.98
CA ASP A 280 5.38 -19.96 30.62
C ASP A 280 5.54 -19.87 32.15
N SER A 281 5.36 -21.00 32.84
CA SER A 281 5.50 -21.11 34.30
C SER A 281 6.87 -20.70 34.87
N SER A 282 7.89 -20.56 34.03
CA SER A 282 9.25 -20.16 34.41
C SER A 282 9.57 -18.69 34.07
N PHE A 283 8.60 -17.93 33.57
CA PHE A 283 8.79 -16.55 33.11
C PHE A 283 9.39 -15.62 34.17
N GLU A 284 9.15 -15.84 35.46
CA GLU A 284 9.75 -15.06 36.56
C GLU A 284 11.28 -14.98 36.47
N ARG A 285 11.92 -16.00 35.88
CA ARG A 285 13.37 -16.08 35.72
C ARG A 285 13.93 -15.17 34.64
N VAL A 286 13.07 -14.51 33.87
CA VAL A 286 13.47 -13.44 32.94
C VAL A 286 14.18 -12.32 33.70
N ALA A 287 13.85 -12.09 34.98
CA ALA A 287 14.57 -11.15 35.85
C ALA A 287 16.07 -11.44 35.98
N GLU A 288 16.53 -12.68 35.73
CA GLU A 288 17.95 -13.01 35.80
C GLU A 288 18.77 -12.39 34.64
N PHE A 289 18.12 -11.93 33.55
CA PHE A 289 18.75 -11.32 32.37
C PHE A 289 19.01 -9.81 32.54
N GLN A 290 19.88 -9.45 33.48
CA GLN A 290 20.11 -8.08 33.95
C GLN A 290 20.60 -7.07 32.89
N SER A 291 21.12 -7.53 31.75
CA SER A 291 21.59 -6.67 30.65
C SER A 291 20.52 -6.33 29.61
N VAL A 292 19.32 -6.91 29.70
CA VAL A 292 18.31 -6.81 28.63
C VAL A 292 17.74 -5.40 28.52
N GLU A 293 17.68 -4.93 27.28
CA GLU A 293 17.15 -3.63 26.88
C GLU A 293 15.80 -3.79 26.15
N HIS A 294 15.64 -4.89 25.41
CA HIS A 294 14.44 -5.21 24.64
C HIS A 294 13.95 -6.63 24.96
N ILE A 295 12.69 -6.72 25.41
CA ILE A 295 11.97 -8.00 25.56
C ILE A 295 10.83 -8.09 24.56
N SER A 296 10.73 -9.23 23.88
CA SER A 296 9.54 -9.65 23.14
C SER A 296 8.93 -10.90 23.79
N ILE A 297 7.67 -10.79 24.18
CA ILE A 297 6.88 -11.86 24.78
C ILE A 297 5.85 -12.29 23.74
N LEU A 298 5.88 -13.56 23.35
CA LEU A 298 4.95 -14.11 22.37
C LEU A 298 4.28 -15.36 22.87
N ASP A 299 2.98 -15.49 22.60
CA ASP A 299 2.18 -16.69 22.88
C ASP A 299 2.09 -16.97 24.39
N SER A 300 0.87 -17.03 24.92
CA SER A 300 0.62 -17.48 26.28
C SER A 300 -0.58 -18.41 26.27
N LYS A 301 -0.40 -19.59 26.85
CA LYS A 301 -1.50 -20.53 27.15
C LYS A 301 -2.01 -20.37 28.59
N GLU A 302 -1.37 -19.50 29.36
CA GLU A 302 -1.72 -19.28 30.76
C GLU A 302 -2.97 -18.40 30.87
N SER A 303 -3.84 -18.74 31.82
CA SER A 303 -5.08 -17.97 32.07
C SER A 303 -4.81 -16.62 32.73
N GLU A 304 -3.64 -16.46 33.36
CA GLU A 304 -3.23 -15.27 34.09
C GLU A 304 -1.76 -14.98 33.78
N ILE A 305 -1.43 -13.71 33.60
CA ILE A 305 -0.10 -13.27 33.19
C ILE A 305 0.44 -12.31 34.23
N ASN A 306 1.49 -12.74 34.92
CA ASN A 306 2.23 -11.92 35.85
C ASN A 306 3.54 -11.44 35.22
N LEU A 307 3.64 -10.13 34.99
CA LEU A 307 4.83 -9.48 34.42
C LEU A 307 5.71 -8.79 35.46
N GLU A 308 5.43 -8.90 36.77
CA GLU A 308 6.12 -8.14 37.82
C GLU A 308 7.64 -8.34 37.84
N CYS A 309 8.12 -9.52 37.46
CA CYS A 309 9.56 -9.80 37.33
C CYS A 309 10.29 -8.82 36.38
N LEU A 310 9.59 -8.21 35.42
CA LEU A 310 10.17 -7.22 34.51
C LEU A 310 10.60 -5.93 35.22
N CYS A 311 10.05 -5.62 36.40
CA CYS A 311 10.48 -4.49 37.23
C CYS A 311 11.93 -4.64 37.72
N GLU A 312 12.45 -5.86 37.76
CA GLU A 312 13.82 -6.15 38.22
C GLU A 312 14.87 -5.92 37.12
N LEU A 313 14.45 -5.59 35.89
CA LEU A 313 15.34 -5.40 34.76
C LEU A 313 15.79 -3.94 34.66
N PRO A 314 17.06 -3.63 35.01
CA PRO A 314 17.48 -2.26 35.19
C PRO A 314 17.63 -1.51 33.86
N ASN A 315 17.65 -2.17 32.71
CA ASN A 315 17.91 -1.55 31.40
C ASN A 315 16.74 -1.68 30.41
N LEU A 316 15.64 -2.33 30.81
CA LEU A 316 14.49 -2.57 29.94
C LEU A 316 13.88 -1.24 29.47
N ASN A 317 13.93 -1.00 28.16
CA ASN A 317 13.45 0.23 27.53
C ASN A 317 12.47 -0.03 26.38
N ILE A 318 12.44 -1.24 25.81
CA ILE A 318 11.49 -1.67 24.80
C ILE A 318 10.81 -2.96 25.26
N LEU A 319 9.47 -2.94 25.29
CA LEU A 319 8.66 -4.12 25.58
C LEU A 319 7.69 -4.37 24.42
N SER A 320 7.72 -5.58 23.89
CA SER A 320 6.78 -6.08 22.88
C SER A 320 6.05 -7.30 23.42
N ILE A 321 4.72 -7.29 23.32
CA ILE A 321 3.84 -8.34 23.82
C ILE A 321 2.87 -8.71 22.71
N LYS A 322 2.81 -9.99 22.34
CA LYS A 322 2.03 -10.44 21.19
C LYS A 322 1.34 -11.79 21.38
N ASP A 323 0.14 -11.92 20.80
CA ASP A 323 -0.61 -13.17 20.67
C ASP A 323 -0.92 -13.80 22.05
N ILE A 324 -1.60 -13.05 22.91
CA ILE A 324 -1.90 -13.47 24.28
C ILE A 324 -3.40 -13.54 24.51
N SER A 325 -3.88 -14.61 25.14
CA SER A 325 -5.23 -14.72 25.66
C SER A 325 -5.18 -14.90 27.18
N THR A 326 -5.86 -14.03 27.93
CA THR A 326 -5.81 -14.00 29.40
C THR A 326 -7.15 -13.56 29.99
N LEU A 327 -7.38 -13.85 31.27
CA LEU A 327 -8.50 -13.27 32.00
C LEU A 327 -8.29 -11.77 32.24
N GLU A 328 -7.10 -11.40 32.71
CA GLU A 328 -6.73 -10.04 33.05
C GLU A 328 -5.33 -9.73 32.50
N PHE A 329 -5.11 -8.47 32.13
CA PHE A 329 -3.86 -8.01 31.55
C PHE A 329 -3.40 -6.72 32.22
N TYR A 330 -2.23 -6.77 32.86
CA TYR A 330 -1.63 -5.65 33.56
C TYR A 330 -0.18 -5.45 33.12
N ILE A 331 0.22 -4.19 32.92
CA ILE A 331 1.63 -3.81 32.79
C ILE A 331 2.11 -3.30 34.16
N PRO A 332 3.26 -3.76 34.67
CA PRO A 332 3.81 -3.25 35.94
C PRO A 332 4.55 -1.90 35.75
N ASP A 333 5.03 -1.29 36.83
CA ASP A 333 5.72 0.02 36.80
C ASP A 333 7.14 -0.07 36.21
N LEU A 334 7.22 -0.06 34.88
CA LEU A 334 8.47 -0.15 34.11
C LEU A 334 9.12 1.22 33.89
N LYS A 335 9.73 1.78 34.94
CA LYS A 335 10.23 3.18 34.99
C LYS A 335 11.09 3.66 33.81
N LYS A 336 11.85 2.78 33.16
CA LYS A 336 12.73 3.11 32.02
C LYS A 336 12.13 2.82 30.65
N LEU A 337 10.88 2.36 30.60
CA LEU A 337 10.21 2.03 29.36
C LEU A 337 10.08 3.27 28.47
N THR A 338 10.48 3.12 27.22
CA THR A 338 10.40 4.16 26.19
C THR A 338 9.53 3.73 25.02
N HIS A 339 9.40 2.42 24.77
CA HIS A 339 8.57 1.88 23.70
C HIS A 339 7.76 0.71 24.21
N LEU A 340 6.45 0.73 23.97
CA LEU A 340 5.52 -0.33 24.31
C LEU A 340 4.74 -0.75 23.06
N PHE A 341 4.84 -2.03 22.71
CA PHE A 341 4.12 -2.63 21.60
C PHE A 341 3.25 -3.77 22.12
N ILE A 342 1.93 -3.63 22.01
CA ILE A 342 0.97 -4.64 22.44
C ILE A 342 0.11 -5.02 21.25
N GLN A 343 0.12 -6.29 20.87
CA GLN A 343 -0.54 -6.78 19.66
C GLN A 343 -1.31 -8.08 19.90
N ASN A 344 -2.50 -8.21 19.31
CA ASN A 344 -3.28 -9.45 19.35
C ASN A 344 -3.51 -9.95 20.79
N ILE A 345 -4.09 -9.10 21.64
CA ILE A 345 -4.44 -9.46 23.01
C ILE A 345 -5.94 -9.71 23.09
N ASP A 346 -6.33 -10.87 23.61
CA ASP A 346 -7.71 -11.20 23.95
C ASP A 346 -7.85 -11.36 25.46
N CYS A 347 -8.29 -10.28 26.11
CA CYS A 347 -8.48 -10.17 27.54
C CYS A 347 -9.96 -10.31 27.89
N LYS A 348 -10.33 -11.22 28.80
CA LYS A 348 -11.76 -11.48 29.10
C LYS A 348 -12.39 -10.47 30.06
N ASN A 349 -11.59 -9.87 30.94
CA ASN A 349 -12.08 -8.95 31.97
C ASN A 349 -11.44 -7.56 31.81
N THR A 350 -10.28 -7.34 32.42
CA THR A 350 -9.67 -6.03 32.60
C THR A 350 -8.34 -5.94 31.86
N PHE A 351 -8.22 -4.89 31.04
CA PHE A 351 -6.99 -4.51 30.36
C PHE A 351 -6.52 -3.17 30.92
N ASP A 352 -5.43 -3.16 31.69
CA ASP A 352 -4.92 -1.96 32.34
C ASP A 352 -3.41 -1.78 32.10
N ILE A 353 -3.08 -0.66 31.46
CA ILE A 353 -1.70 -0.24 31.19
C ILE A 353 -1.38 1.12 31.83
N SER A 354 -2.22 1.60 32.75
CA SER A 354 -2.11 2.93 33.36
C SER A 354 -0.85 3.15 34.20
N SER A 355 -0.20 2.07 34.65
CA SER A 355 1.09 2.10 35.34
C SER A 355 2.18 2.81 34.53
N ILE A 356 2.08 2.80 33.19
CA ILE A 356 3.09 3.40 32.32
C ILE A 356 3.10 4.94 32.34
N GLN A 357 2.15 5.58 33.04
CA GLN A 357 2.05 7.03 33.19
C GLN A 357 3.32 7.69 33.76
N LYS A 358 4.14 6.96 34.52
CA LYS A 358 5.37 7.47 35.15
C LYS A 358 6.63 7.22 34.32
N THR A 359 6.49 6.63 33.13
CA THR A 359 7.61 6.23 32.28
C THR A 359 8.03 7.34 31.34
N GLN A 360 9.15 7.16 30.63
CA GLN A 360 9.62 8.08 29.58
C GLN A 360 9.14 7.60 28.20
N LEU A 361 7.87 7.20 28.12
CA LEU A 361 7.29 6.58 26.93
C LEU A 361 7.33 7.55 25.74
N LYS A 362 7.99 7.12 24.66
CA LYS A 362 8.08 7.83 23.38
C LYS A 362 7.14 7.25 22.34
N LYS A 363 6.86 5.94 22.43
CA LYS A 363 6.02 5.23 21.48
C LYS A 363 5.09 4.24 22.15
N LEU A 364 3.80 4.34 21.83
CA LEU A 364 2.77 3.39 22.22
C LEU A 364 2.09 2.81 20.98
N VAL A 365 2.07 1.49 20.87
CA VAL A 365 1.35 0.78 19.82
C VAL A 365 0.41 -0.23 20.46
N LEU A 366 -0.90 -0.04 20.25
CA LEU A 366 -1.94 -0.99 20.60
C LEU A 366 -2.62 -1.47 19.31
N ASN A 367 -2.50 -2.77 19.01
CA ASN A 367 -3.05 -3.36 17.81
C ASN A 367 -3.90 -4.59 18.11
N ASN A 368 -5.11 -4.67 17.57
CA ASN A 368 -6.00 -5.83 17.71
C ASN A 368 -6.16 -6.25 19.18
N ILE A 369 -6.66 -5.32 19.99
CA ILE A 369 -6.93 -5.53 21.42
C ILE A 369 -8.43 -5.79 21.60
N SER A 370 -8.73 -6.91 22.25
CA SER A 370 -10.08 -7.37 22.59
C SER A 370 -10.19 -7.48 24.10
N THR A 371 -11.18 -6.80 24.66
CA THR A 371 -11.51 -6.67 26.09
C THR A 371 -12.97 -6.26 26.24
N VAL A 372 -13.61 -6.74 27.31
CA VAL A 372 -14.99 -6.41 27.65
C VAL A 372 -15.11 -4.97 28.15
N GLU A 373 -14.18 -4.55 29.00
CA GLU A 373 -14.14 -3.18 29.51
C GLU A 373 -13.49 -2.21 28.51
N PRO A 374 -13.97 -0.96 28.39
CA PRO A 374 -13.31 0.04 27.57
C PRO A 374 -11.88 0.31 28.02
N ILE A 375 -10.94 0.36 27.08
CA ILE A 375 -9.54 0.69 27.31
C ILE A 375 -9.47 2.16 27.75
N ASP A 376 -8.98 2.38 28.98
CA ASP A 376 -8.80 3.71 29.54
C ASP A 376 -7.48 4.32 29.11
N LEU A 377 -7.53 5.44 28.38
CA LEU A 377 -6.34 6.17 27.96
C LEU A 377 -6.11 7.48 28.74
N ALA A 378 -6.82 7.71 29.86
CA ALA A 378 -6.64 8.92 30.68
C ALA A 378 -5.18 9.13 31.14
N PHE A 379 -4.46 8.04 31.36
CA PHE A 379 -3.06 8.05 31.77
C PHE A 379 -2.12 8.72 30.75
N LEU A 380 -2.52 8.81 29.47
CA LEU A 380 -1.73 9.46 28.44
C LEU A 380 -1.52 10.94 28.72
N GLY A 381 -2.42 11.59 29.47
CA GLY A 381 -2.26 13.01 29.84
C GLY A 381 -0.93 13.31 30.55
N PHE A 382 -0.39 12.32 31.27
CA PHE A 382 0.89 12.43 31.98
C PHE A 382 2.12 12.00 31.15
N SER A 383 1.91 11.50 29.93
CA SER A 383 2.96 10.90 29.09
C SER A 383 3.60 11.94 28.14
N HIS A 384 4.07 13.07 28.67
CA HIS A 384 4.52 14.22 27.85
C HIS A 384 5.69 13.94 26.90
N GLN A 385 6.40 12.82 27.02
CA GLN A 385 7.47 12.40 26.10
C GLN A 385 6.96 11.63 24.88
N LEU A 386 5.66 11.32 24.81
CA LEU A 386 5.09 10.49 23.76
C LEU A 386 5.14 11.25 22.42
N THR A 387 5.84 10.67 21.44
CA THR A 387 5.97 11.21 20.09
C THR A 387 5.13 10.45 19.07
N GLU A 388 4.83 9.17 19.34
CA GLU A 388 4.07 8.30 18.43
C GLU A 388 2.99 7.51 19.18
N LEU A 389 1.75 7.62 18.72
CA LEU A 389 0.59 6.86 19.22
C LEU A 389 -0.10 6.11 18.09
N HIS A 390 -0.06 4.78 18.12
CA HIS A 390 -0.72 3.94 17.14
C HIS A 390 -1.79 3.08 17.79
N LEU A 391 -3.03 3.23 17.33
CA LEU A 391 -4.19 2.48 17.75
C LEU A 391 -4.82 1.85 16.51
N SER A 392 -4.79 0.53 16.42
CA SER A 392 -5.32 -0.19 15.27
C SER A 392 -6.13 -1.42 15.66
N ASP A 393 -7.21 -1.69 14.92
CA ASP A 393 -8.05 -2.88 15.06
C ASP A 393 -8.65 -3.07 16.47
N ILE A 394 -8.97 -1.96 17.14
CA ILE A 394 -9.66 -1.94 18.45
C ILE A 394 -11.17 -1.79 18.21
N PHE A 395 -11.74 -2.71 17.43
CA PHE A 395 -13.17 -2.71 17.07
C PHE A 395 -14.01 -3.67 17.92
N ARG A 396 -13.37 -4.66 18.56
CA ARG A 396 -14.02 -5.57 19.52
C ARG A 396 -14.13 -4.97 20.92
N SER A 397 -13.43 -3.87 21.16
CA SER A 397 -13.44 -3.08 22.39
C SER A 397 -13.78 -1.63 22.08
N ARG A 398 -13.72 -0.78 23.11
CA ARG A 398 -13.91 0.67 22.97
C ARG A 398 -12.79 1.39 23.71
N ILE A 399 -12.48 2.60 23.26
CA ILE A 399 -11.53 3.50 23.93
C ILE A 399 -12.31 4.58 24.68
N LYS A 400 -12.00 4.81 25.96
CA LYS A 400 -12.52 5.94 26.76
C LYS A 400 -11.40 6.89 27.15
N ASN A 401 -11.76 8.13 27.52
CA ASN A 401 -10.83 9.19 27.92
C ASN A 401 -9.76 9.49 26.86
N PHE A 402 -10.11 9.38 25.58
CA PHE A 402 -9.17 9.68 24.49
C PHE A 402 -8.80 11.17 24.41
N SER A 403 -9.63 12.07 24.96
CA SER A 403 -9.36 13.51 24.99
C SER A 403 -8.08 13.90 25.74
N SER A 404 -7.56 13.04 26.62
CA SER A 404 -6.28 13.26 27.32
C SER A 404 -5.08 13.41 26.38
N ILE A 405 -5.19 13.02 25.09
CA ILE A 405 -4.11 13.24 24.12
C ILE A 405 -3.80 14.73 23.88
N ASN A 406 -4.70 15.64 24.22
CA ASN A 406 -4.48 17.08 24.07
C ASN A 406 -3.37 17.61 24.99
N GLU A 407 -3.01 16.87 26.04
CA GLU A 407 -1.92 17.20 26.96
C GLU A 407 -0.54 16.73 26.43
N LEU A 408 -0.52 16.05 25.28
CA LEU A 408 0.70 15.50 24.67
C LEU A 408 1.40 16.52 23.77
N GLU A 409 2.14 17.43 24.38
CA GLU A 409 2.84 18.52 23.69
C GLU A 409 3.88 18.05 22.65
N ASN A 410 4.40 16.82 22.76
CA ASN A 410 5.42 16.28 21.85
C ASN A 410 4.86 15.26 20.84
N LEU A 411 3.54 15.05 20.77
CA LEU A 411 2.95 14.06 19.88
C LEU A 411 3.05 14.49 18.41
N ARG A 412 3.87 13.77 17.64
CA ARG A 412 4.13 14.08 16.21
C ARG A 412 3.35 13.18 15.27
N ILE A 413 3.12 11.92 15.64
CA ILE A 413 2.47 10.93 14.78
C ILE A 413 1.32 10.27 15.53
N ILE A 414 0.14 10.31 14.91
CA ILE A 414 -1.02 9.55 15.36
C ILE A 414 -1.56 8.65 14.25
N ARG A 415 -1.81 7.38 14.58
CA ARG A 415 -2.43 6.40 13.69
C ARG A 415 -3.67 5.84 14.36
N LEU A 416 -4.83 6.03 13.76
CA LEU A 416 -6.11 5.52 14.23
C LEU A 416 -6.74 4.70 13.11
N HIS A 417 -6.75 3.38 13.22
CA HIS A 417 -7.32 2.52 12.17
C HIS A 417 -8.27 1.50 12.76
N ASN A 418 -9.54 1.47 12.34
CA ASN A 418 -10.52 0.49 12.83
C ASN A 418 -10.66 0.52 14.36
N VAL A 419 -10.86 1.73 14.89
CA VAL A 419 -10.97 2.01 16.33
C VAL A 419 -12.41 2.39 16.68
N ARG A 420 -12.93 1.86 17.79
CA ARG A 420 -14.21 2.32 18.37
C ARG A 420 -13.97 3.18 19.62
N PHE A 421 -14.68 4.30 19.71
CA PHE A 421 -14.67 5.16 20.89
C PHE A 421 -15.90 4.89 21.76
N PHE A 422 -15.73 4.99 23.07
CA PHE A 422 -16.82 4.83 24.04
C PHE A 422 -17.68 6.09 24.10
N GLU A 423 -17.05 7.26 23.98
CA GLU A 423 -17.67 8.57 24.00
C GLU A 423 -17.66 9.18 22.59
N LYS A 424 -18.47 10.22 22.37
CA LYS A 424 -18.39 10.99 21.13
C LYS A 424 -16.99 11.61 21.03
N TYR A 425 -16.29 11.28 19.95
CA TYR A 425 -14.96 11.77 19.64
C TYR A 425 -15.07 12.99 18.71
N ASP A 426 -14.54 14.12 19.16
CA ASP A 426 -14.42 15.32 18.34
C ASP A 426 -13.01 15.37 17.74
N SER A 427 -12.89 15.26 16.42
CA SER A 427 -11.60 15.35 15.73
C SER A 427 -10.91 16.71 15.88
N LYS A 428 -11.64 17.74 16.34
CA LYS A 428 -11.05 19.02 16.74
C LYS A 428 -9.98 18.86 17.82
N LEU A 429 -10.06 17.81 18.63
CA LEU A 429 -9.00 17.46 19.58
C LEU A 429 -7.64 17.32 18.88
N LEU A 430 -7.59 16.72 17.67
CA LEU A 430 -6.34 16.58 16.92
C LEU A 430 -5.81 17.90 16.37
N SER A 431 -6.68 18.87 16.10
CA SER A 431 -6.21 20.18 15.64
C SER A 431 -5.70 21.08 16.75
N GLU A 432 -5.98 20.74 18.01
CA GLU A 432 -5.46 21.43 19.18
C GLU A 432 -4.04 20.98 19.57
N ILE A 433 -3.48 19.94 18.93
CA ILE A 433 -2.12 19.43 19.19
C ILE A 433 -1.11 20.12 18.26
N PRO A 434 -0.34 21.13 18.73
CA PRO A 434 0.46 21.98 17.86
C PRO A 434 1.69 21.28 17.26
N SER A 435 2.14 20.16 17.84
CA SER A 435 3.32 19.40 17.37
C SER A 435 2.97 18.28 16.40
N LEU A 436 1.69 18.09 16.08
CA LEU A 436 1.21 16.99 15.27
C LEU A 436 1.60 17.19 13.80
N GLU A 437 2.46 16.29 13.29
CA GLU A 437 2.98 16.35 11.92
C GLU A 437 2.28 15.36 10.99
N ARG A 438 1.82 14.22 11.53
CA ARG A 438 1.26 13.13 10.75
C ARG A 438 0.04 12.52 11.40
N ILE A 439 -1.05 12.48 10.65
CA ILE A 439 -2.29 11.80 11.02
C ILE A 439 -2.59 10.71 9.99
N GLU A 440 -2.77 9.47 10.43
CA GLU A 440 -3.36 8.41 9.60
C GLU A 440 -4.69 7.96 10.19
N LEU A 441 -5.78 8.19 9.46
CA LEU A 441 -7.15 7.83 9.84
C LEU A 441 -7.68 6.73 8.92
N GLY A 442 -7.96 5.58 9.50
CA GLY A 442 -8.58 4.45 8.85
C GLY A 442 -10.10 4.49 8.92
N TYR A 443 -10.68 3.31 8.70
CA TYR A 443 -12.10 3.06 8.93
C TYR A 443 -12.45 3.26 10.42
N PHE A 444 -13.60 3.87 10.72
CA PHE A 444 -14.17 3.93 12.08
C PHE A 444 -15.51 3.18 12.06
N PRO A 445 -15.68 2.10 12.84
CA PRO A 445 -16.93 1.32 12.81
C PRO A 445 -18.17 2.10 13.26
N ASP A 446 -17.98 3.13 14.09
CA ASP A 446 -19.05 3.92 14.71
C ASP A 446 -18.98 5.39 14.21
N GLU A 447 -19.12 5.60 12.88
CA GLU A 447 -18.92 6.91 12.22
C GLU A 447 -19.76 8.06 12.82
N GLU A 448 -20.97 7.78 13.34
CA GLU A 448 -21.85 8.79 13.96
C GLU A 448 -21.24 9.43 15.21
N LEU A 449 -20.26 8.77 15.84
CA LEU A 449 -19.59 9.25 17.04
C LEU A 449 -18.32 10.05 16.73
N VAL A 450 -17.96 10.25 15.46
CA VAL A 450 -16.76 11.00 15.06
C VAL A 450 -17.15 12.29 14.34
N ASP A 451 -16.90 13.42 14.97
CA ASP A 451 -17.02 14.73 14.31
C ASP A 451 -15.71 15.05 13.60
N HIS A 452 -15.70 15.09 12.26
CA HIS A 452 -14.50 15.32 11.45
C HIS A 452 -14.21 16.82 11.17
N SER A 453 -15.02 17.73 11.70
CA SER A 453 -15.00 19.13 11.32
C SER A 453 -13.74 19.91 11.72
N GLY A 454 -12.96 19.37 12.66
CA GLY A 454 -11.80 20.04 13.23
C GLY A 454 -10.46 19.79 12.54
N LEU A 455 -10.36 18.81 11.61
CA LEU A 455 -9.08 18.38 11.03
C LEU A 455 -8.38 19.44 10.16
N CYS A 456 -9.12 20.38 9.58
CA CYS A 456 -8.60 21.39 8.65
C CYS A 456 -7.89 22.60 9.31
N LEU A 457 -7.68 22.58 10.63
CA LEU A 457 -7.31 23.76 11.41
C LEU A 457 -5.90 23.75 11.99
N ASN A 458 -5.09 22.71 11.75
CA ASN A 458 -3.75 22.58 12.32
C ASN A 458 -2.66 22.89 11.30
N ASP A 459 -1.99 24.02 11.48
CA ASP A 459 -0.96 24.54 10.57
C ASP A 459 0.33 23.69 10.57
N SER A 460 0.51 22.79 11.55
CA SER A 460 1.70 21.93 11.67
C SER A 460 1.59 20.60 10.92
N LEU A 461 0.41 20.26 10.38
CA LEU A 461 0.18 18.98 9.72
C LEU A 461 0.90 18.90 8.37
N VAL A 462 1.83 17.95 8.26
CA VAL A 462 2.61 17.67 7.05
C VAL A 462 1.99 16.54 6.21
N TRP A 463 1.19 15.66 6.85
CA TRP A 463 0.62 14.50 6.17
C TRP A 463 -0.68 14.02 6.83
N ILE A 464 -1.72 13.82 6.00
CA ILE A 464 -3.02 13.24 6.38
C ILE A 464 -3.36 12.14 5.37
N ASP A 465 -3.68 10.94 5.85
CA ASP A 465 -4.22 9.83 5.02
C ASP A 465 -5.51 9.33 5.64
N ILE A 466 -6.55 9.27 4.81
CA ILE A 466 -7.91 8.95 5.21
C ILE A 466 -8.41 7.82 4.31
N LYS A 467 -8.41 6.57 4.79
CA LYS A 467 -8.67 5.38 3.95
C LYS A 467 -10.13 4.94 3.87
N SER A 468 -11.04 5.78 4.35
CA SER A 468 -12.39 5.40 4.70
C SER A 468 -13.44 6.08 3.81
N LYS A 469 -14.59 5.41 3.57
CA LYS A 469 -15.69 5.96 2.76
C LYS A 469 -16.46 7.02 3.56
N TRP A 470 -15.85 8.18 3.77
CA TRP A 470 -16.46 9.24 4.54
C TRP A 470 -17.55 9.97 3.76
N LYS A 471 -18.65 10.29 4.44
CA LYS A 471 -19.49 11.43 4.07
C LYS A 471 -18.75 12.71 4.46
N CYS A 472 -17.72 13.06 3.71
CA CYS A 472 -17.14 14.40 3.77
C CYS A 472 -17.83 15.25 2.70
N ASP A 473 -18.29 16.43 3.08
CA ASP A 473 -18.67 17.47 2.13
C ASP A 473 -17.51 17.73 1.15
N SER A 474 -17.83 17.87 -0.13
CA SER A 474 -16.88 18.10 -1.23
C SER A 474 -15.99 19.34 -1.03
N PHE A 475 -16.42 20.30 -0.23
CA PHE A 475 -15.65 21.52 0.03
C PHE A 475 -14.48 21.32 1.02
N ALA A 476 -14.62 20.42 2.00
CA ALA A 476 -13.50 20.10 2.90
C ALA A 476 -12.37 19.42 2.12
N TRP A 477 -12.71 18.71 1.05
CA TRP A 477 -11.83 17.91 0.22
C TRP A 477 -10.81 18.73 -0.59
N SER A 478 -11.25 19.75 -1.30
CA SER A 478 -10.41 20.55 -2.20
C SER A 478 -9.46 21.48 -1.43
N VAL A 479 -9.89 22.01 -0.29
CA VAL A 479 -9.07 22.84 0.59
C VAL A 479 -8.03 22.00 1.35
N LEU A 480 -8.37 20.78 1.80
CA LEU A 480 -7.43 19.87 2.47
C LEU A 480 -6.35 19.32 1.53
N LEU A 481 -6.66 19.11 0.24
CA LEU A 481 -5.73 18.60 -0.77
C LEU A 481 -4.62 19.59 -1.16
N SER A 482 -4.75 20.86 -0.80
CA SER A 482 -3.77 21.91 -1.07
C SER A 482 -2.51 21.88 -0.16
N HIS A 483 -2.30 20.80 0.61
CA HIS A 483 -1.01 20.52 1.29
C HIS A 483 -0.07 19.60 0.46
N GLY A 484 -0.38 19.39 -0.83
CA GLY A 484 0.56 18.90 -1.84
C GLY A 484 0.90 17.40 -1.84
N LYS A 485 0.04 16.50 -1.32
CA LYS A 485 0.35 15.05 -1.33
C LYS A 485 -0.85 14.11 -1.59
N ARG A 486 -0.53 12.97 -2.24
CA ARG A 486 -1.40 11.94 -2.84
C ARG A 486 -2.60 11.55 -1.98
N TYR A 487 -3.79 11.66 -2.57
CA TYR A 487 -5.05 11.18 -2.00
C TYR A 487 -5.96 10.62 -3.11
N ASN A 488 -6.82 9.65 -2.79
CA ASN A 488 -7.71 9.01 -3.78
C ASN A 488 -9.00 8.47 -3.11
N PRO A 489 -10.13 9.20 -3.15
CA PRO A 489 -11.43 8.68 -2.71
C PRO A 489 -12.37 8.32 -3.84
N LYS A 490 -13.52 7.77 -3.45
CA LYS A 490 -14.79 7.85 -4.20
C LYS A 490 -15.80 8.65 -3.36
N ILE A 491 -16.40 9.69 -3.94
CA ILE A 491 -17.39 10.59 -3.30
C ILE A 491 -18.82 10.16 -3.64
N ILE A 492 -19.79 10.44 -2.75
CA ILE A 492 -21.24 10.37 -2.98
C ILE A 492 -21.83 11.75 -2.66
N HIS A 493 -22.50 12.39 -3.65
CA HIS A 493 -23.05 13.75 -3.54
C HIS A 493 -24.40 13.81 -2.82
N THR A 494 -24.65 14.91 -2.09
CA THR A 494 -25.98 15.36 -1.66
C THR A 494 -26.15 16.83 -2.03
N GLY A 495 -27.21 17.15 -2.78
CA GLY A 495 -27.29 18.33 -3.66
C GLY A 495 -27.25 19.72 -3.02
N GLY A 496 -26.76 20.67 -3.84
CA GLY A 496 -27.18 22.08 -3.97
C GLY A 496 -27.05 23.02 -2.77
N THR A 497 -26.66 22.57 -1.59
CA THR A 497 -26.51 23.42 -0.39
C THR A 497 -25.04 23.76 -0.15
N PRO A 498 -24.69 25.04 0.12
CA PRO A 498 -23.32 25.41 0.45
C PRO A 498 -22.83 24.62 1.65
N SER A 499 -21.64 24.05 1.53
CA SER A 499 -21.04 23.31 2.64
C SER A 499 -20.79 24.26 3.82
N PRO A 500 -21.18 23.89 5.07
CA PRO A 500 -20.82 24.63 6.27
C PRO A 500 -19.30 24.88 6.38
N TYR A 501 -18.48 24.00 5.81
CA TYR A 501 -17.02 24.13 5.77
C TYR A 501 -16.55 25.28 4.89
N ALA A 502 -17.24 25.53 3.79
CA ALA A 502 -16.92 26.63 2.90
C ALA A 502 -17.03 27.97 3.59
N LYS A 503 -18.11 28.11 4.35
CA LYS A 503 -18.34 29.29 5.17
C LYS A 503 -17.26 29.45 6.24
N VAL A 504 -16.92 28.41 6.99
CA VAL A 504 -15.88 28.49 8.04
C VAL A 504 -14.51 28.85 7.46
N PHE A 505 -14.15 28.25 6.31
CA PHE A 505 -12.88 28.55 5.65
C PHE A 505 -12.83 30.00 5.18
N ILE A 506 -13.86 30.49 4.50
CA ILE A 506 -13.93 31.88 4.02
C ILE A 506 -14.01 32.87 5.19
N ASP A 507 -14.73 32.54 6.26
CA ASP A 507 -14.79 33.36 7.48
C ASP A 507 -13.40 33.48 8.15
N LYS A 508 -12.54 32.45 8.03
CA LYS A 508 -11.19 32.43 8.63
C LYS A 508 -10.10 33.01 7.73
N PHE A 509 -10.10 32.66 6.44
CA PHE A 509 -9.00 32.93 5.50
C PHE A 509 -9.38 33.92 4.39
N GLY A 510 -10.65 34.31 4.28
CA GLY A 510 -11.17 35.14 3.21
C GLY A 510 -11.19 34.46 1.85
N TRP A 511 -11.77 35.14 0.86
CA TRP A 511 -11.81 34.64 -0.52
C TRP A 511 -10.43 34.62 -1.19
N SER A 512 -9.51 35.51 -0.79
CA SER A 512 -8.11 35.46 -1.24
C SER A 512 -7.40 34.17 -0.80
N GLY A 513 -7.66 33.71 0.42
CA GLY A 513 -7.12 32.44 0.90
C GLY A 513 -7.63 31.26 0.08
N LEU A 514 -8.88 31.29 -0.39
CA LEU A 514 -9.41 30.26 -1.29
C LEU A 514 -8.72 30.32 -2.66
N ILE A 515 -8.55 31.52 -3.22
CA ILE A 515 -7.88 31.73 -4.52
C ILE A 515 -6.44 31.20 -4.48
N ASP A 516 -5.67 31.57 -3.45
CA ASP A 516 -4.28 31.13 -3.30
C ASP A 516 -4.18 29.61 -3.24
N LYS A 517 -5.13 28.96 -2.54
CA LYS A 517 -5.17 27.49 -2.43
C LYS A 517 -5.59 26.78 -3.70
N ILE A 518 -6.49 27.37 -4.49
CA ILE A 518 -6.84 26.83 -5.81
C ILE A 518 -5.62 26.90 -6.74
N ILE A 519 -4.93 28.05 -6.78
CA ILE A 519 -3.72 28.24 -7.58
C ILE A 519 -2.63 27.22 -7.20
N GLU A 520 -2.41 27.00 -5.90
CA GLU A 520 -1.46 25.99 -5.40
C GLU A 520 -1.85 24.57 -5.83
N ALA A 521 -3.14 24.24 -5.79
CA ALA A 521 -3.63 22.91 -6.14
C ALA A 521 -3.59 22.62 -7.65
N GLU A 522 -3.69 23.64 -8.50
CA GLU A 522 -3.62 23.51 -9.96
C GLU A 522 -2.30 22.92 -10.46
N GLU A 523 -1.20 23.10 -9.73
CA GLU A 523 0.09 22.46 -10.04
C GLU A 523 0.00 20.93 -10.02
N TYR A 524 -1.03 20.37 -9.36
CA TYR A 524 -1.20 18.93 -9.12
C TYR A 524 -2.40 18.31 -9.84
N TRP A 525 -3.34 19.10 -10.38
CA TRP A 525 -4.62 18.60 -10.92
C TRP A 525 -4.56 17.94 -12.32
N ASN A 526 -3.40 17.87 -12.98
CA ASN A 526 -3.23 17.25 -14.31
C ASN A 526 -4.36 17.66 -15.32
N GLN A 527 -4.83 16.74 -16.19
CA GLN A 527 -5.81 17.02 -17.26
C GLN A 527 -7.27 17.20 -16.78
N ASP A 528 -7.56 17.01 -15.49
CA ASP A 528 -8.94 16.98 -14.95
C ASP A 528 -9.30 18.27 -14.19
N ILE A 529 -8.74 19.41 -14.56
CA ILE A 529 -8.94 20.69 -13.85
C ILE A 529 -10.43 21.07 -13.71
N PHE A 530 -11.21 20.88 -14.77
CA PHE A 530 -12.64 21.21 -14.79
C PHE A 530 -13.47 20.36 -13.81
N LYS A 531 -13.05 19.10 -13.58
CA LYS A 531 -13.71 18.23 -12.61
C LYS A 531 -13.52 18.77 -11.18
N HIS A 532 -12.29 19.18 -10.85
CA HIS A 532 -11.98 19.72 -9.53
C HIS A 532 -12.63 21.09 -9.31
N GLU A 533 -12.66 21.95 -10.32
CA GLU A 533 -13.38 23.23 -10.26
C GLU A 533 -14.89 23.01 -10.03
N LYS A 534 -15.51 22.03 -10.69
CA LYS A 534 -16.92 21.65 -10.46
C LYS A 534 -17.16 21.18 -9.03
N GLU A 535 -16.28 20.35 -8.48
CA GLU A 535 -16.40 19.87 -7.10
C GLU A 535 -16.30 21.02 -6.06
N ILE A 536 -15.47 22.03 -6.33
CA ILE A 536 -15.36 23.25 -5.51
C ILE A 536 -16.67 24.05 -5.58
N LEU A 537 -17.20 24.24 -6.79
CA LEU A 537 -18.44 24.96 -7.05
C LEU A 537 -19.65 24.32 -6.36
N ASP A 538 -19.77 23.00 -6.47
CA ASP A 538 -20.78 22.22 -5.76
C ASP A 538 -20.62 22.41 -4.24
N GLY A 539 -19.38 22.41 -3.74
CA GLY A 539 -19.08 22.65 -2.33
C GLY A 539 -19.42 24.07 -1.86
N LEU A 540 -19.34 25.07 -2.74
CA LEU A 540 -19.80 26.44 -2.51
C LEU A 540 -21.33 26.57 -2.59
N GLY A 541 -22.05 25.53 -3.01
CA GLY A 541 -23.47 25.58 -3.28
C GLY A 541 -23.81 26.43 -4.51
N ILE A 542 -22.87 26.52 -5.46
CA ILE A 542 -23.11 27.12 -6.78
C ILE A 542 -23.10 25.96 -7.78
N PRO A 543 -24.24 25.30 -8.04
CA PRO A 543 -24.31 24.29 -9.10
C PRO A 543 -24.25 25.04 -10.43
N ILE A 544 -23.04 25.24 -10.94
CA ILE A 544 -22.86 25.83 -12.26
C ILE A 544 -23.04 24.69 -13.27
N PRO A 545 -23.82 24.88 -14.35
CA PRO A 545 -23.73 24.00 -15.51
C PRO A 545 -22.26 23.85 -15.94
N ASP A 546 -21.86 22.72 -16.52
CA ASP A 546 -20.52 22.62 -17.10
C ASP A 546 -20.31 23.85 -18.00
N LEU A 547 -19.32 24.70 -17.68
CA LEU A 547 -18.94 25.88 -18.47
C LEU A 547 -17.71 25.52 -19.31
N PRO A 548 -17.89 24.74 -20.39
CA PRO A 548 -16.77 24.22 -21.16
C PRO A 548 -15.93 25.36 -21.73
N GLY A 549 -14.66 25.42 -21.31
CA GLY A 549 -13.70 26.42 -21.74
C GLY A 549 -13.62 27.67 -20.86
N ARG A 550 -14.29 27.71 -19.71
CA ARG A 550 -14.15 28.76 -18.68
C ARG A 550 -13.52 28.20 -17.42
N ARG A 551 -12.64 28.98 -16.79
CA ARG A 551 -12.03 28.62 -15.51
C ARG A 551 -12.83 29.25 -14.39
N PHE A 552 -13.22 28.46 -13.40
CA PHE A 552 -13.90 28.99 -12.21
C PHE A 552 -13.06 30.07 -11.50
N LEU A 553 -11.73 29.88 -11.53
CA LEU A 553 -10.78 30.84 -10.97
C LEU A 553 -10.92 32.26 -11.56
N ASP A 554 -11.35 32.40 -12.82
CA ASP A 554 -11.57 33.71 -13.45
C ASP A 554 -12.71 34.47 -12.76
N PHE A 555 -13.74 33.79 -12.27
CA PHE A 555 -14.83 34.44 -11.52
C PHE A 555 -14.39 34.81 -10.10
N LEU A 556 -13.64 33.93 -9.43
CA LEU A 556 -13.13 34.17 -8.09
C LEU A 556 -12.17 35.37 -8.03
N THR A 557 -11.29 35.52 -9.02
CA THR A 557 -10.32 36.63 -9.05
C THR A 557 -10.95 38.00 -9.27
N ASN A 558 -12.22 38.03 -9.72
CA ASN A 558 -12.97 39.27 -9.98
C ASN A 558 -13.86 39.72 -8.81
N ILE A 559 -13.98 38.93 -7.73
CA ILE A 559 -14.72 39.35 -6.54
C ILE A 559 -13.83 40.08 -5.52
N ASN A 560 -14.44 40.96 -4.73
CA ASN A 560 -13.72 41.61 -3.63
C ASN A 560 -13.43 40.58 -2.53
N SER A 561 -12.14 40.36 -2.26
CA SER A 561 -11.65 39.39 -1.27
C SER A 561 -12.21 39.55 0.15
N ASN A 562 -12.71 40.75 0.50
CA ASN A 562 -13.24 41.09 1.82
C ASN A 562 -14.77 40.88 1.97
N LEU A 563 -15.45 40.34 0.96
CA LEU A 563 -16.87 40.05 1.05
C LEU A 563 -17.14 38.95 2.08
N SER A 564 -18.30 39.01 2.75
CA SER A 564 -18.77 37.88 3.54
C SER A 564 -18.97 36.66 2.64
N PHE A 565 -19.10 35.47 3.24
CA PHE A 565 -19.36 34.25 2.47
C PHE A 565 -20.58 34.39 1.54
N TYR A 566 -21.72 34.87 2.04
CA TYR A 566 -22.92 34.99 1.21
C TYR A 566 -22.84 36.13 0.19
N ASP A 567 -22.22 37.26 0.54
CA ASP A 567 -22.04 38.37 -0.40
C ASP A 567 -21.08 37.99 -1.53
N GLY A 568 -20.03 37.22 -1.23
CA GLY A 568 -19.11 36.67 -2.21
C GLY A 568 -19.78 35.68 -3.16
N LEU A 569 -20.60 34.76 -2.62
CA LEU A 569 -21.40 33.84 -3.45
C LEU A 569 -22.33 34.58 -4.41
N ASN A 570 -23.04 35.60 -3.93
CA ASN A 570 -23.92 36.42 -4.77
C ASN A 570 -23.13 37.15 -5.86
N ALA A 571 -21.97 37.74 -5.53
CA ALA A 571 -21.11 38.41 -6.50
C ALA A 571 -20.59 37.45 -7.58
N ILE A 572 -20.19 36.23 -7.21
CA ILE A 572 -19.79 35.19 -8.17
C ILE A 572 -20.95 34.85 -9.09
N GLN A 573 -22.15 34.63 -8.54
CA GLN A 573 -23.36 34.32 -9.32
C GLN A 573 -23.70 35.45 -10.32
N GLU A 574 -23.62 36.70 -9.91
CA GLU A 574 -23.85 37.85 -10.80
C GLU A 574 -22.87 37.89 -11.97
N LEU A 575 -21.57 37.62 -11.72
CA LEU A 575 -20.55 37.56 -12.77
C LEU A 575 -20.82 36.43 -13.77
N ILE A 576 -21.22 35.25 -13.28
CA ILE A 576 -21.60 34.11 -14.13
C ILE A 576 -22.82 34.45 -14.99
N ILE A 577 -23.84 35.08 -14.40
CA ILE A 577 -25.06 35.51 -15.12
C ILE A 577 -24.72 36.50 -16.23
N GLU A 578 -23.87 37.49 -15.94
CA GLU A 578 -23.45 38.49 -16.93
C GLU A 578 -22.67 37.86 -18.08
N ASP A 579 -21.75 36.95 -17.78
CA ASP A 579 -20.93 36.27 -18.77
C ASP A 579 -21.77 35.35 -19.67
N LEU A 580 -22.64 34.51 -19.10
CA LEU A 580 -23.55 33.65 -19.88
C LEU A 580 -24.46 34.48 -20.79
N ARG A 581 -25.02 35.58 -20.30
CA ARG A 581 -25.81 36.51 -21.14
C ARG A 581 -25.01 37.09 -22.30
N LYS A 582 -23.73 37.39 -22.08
CA LYS A 582 -22.84 37.88 -23.13
C LYS A 582 -22.59 36.80 -24.18
N GLU A 583 -22.43 35.54 -23.77
CA GLU A 583 -22.29 34.41 -24.68
C GLU A 583 -23.54 34.15 -25.51
N PHE A 584 -24.70 34.16 -24.88
CA PHE A 584 -25.99 34.01 -25.57
C PHE A 584 -26.18 35.08 -26.64
N ARG A 585 -25.87 36.36 -26.33
CA ARG A 585 -25.90 37.46 -27.31
C ARG A 585 -24.90 37.28 -28.46
N ASN A 586 -23.80 36.59 -28.22
CA ASN A 586 -22.79 36.30 -29.24
C ASN A 586 -23.13 35.05 -30.07
N GLY A 587 -24.20 34.32 -29.75
CA GLY A 587 -24.64 33.13 -30.49
C GLY A 587 -23.89 31.85 -30.15
N TYR A 588 -23.28 31.78 -28.96
CA TYR A 588 -22.69 30.54 -28.43
C TYR A 588 -23.78 29.56 -28.00
N THR A 589 -23.46 28.28 -28.10
CA THR A 589 -24.36 27.17 -27.74
C THR A 589 -24.59 27.03 -26.23
N THR A 590 -25.77 26.54 -25.88
CA THR A 590 -26.25 26.15 -24.55
C THR A 590 -26.20 24.64 -24.31
N VAL A 591 -25.54 23.89 -25.22
CA VAL A 591 -25.31 22.45 -25.04
C VAL A 591 -24.55 22.19 -23.74
N MET A 592 -24.88 21.11 -23.04
CA MET A 592 -24.37 20.74 -21.70
C MET A 592 -24.81 21.61 -20.53
N ILE A 593 -25.62 22.65 -20.74
CA ILE A 593 -26.25 23.37 -19.63
C ILE A 593 -27.42 22.54 -19.09
N ASP A 594 -27.34 22.05 -17.86
CA ASP A 594 -28.46 21.34 -17.22
C ASP A 594 -29.50 22.34 -16.69
N LEU A 595 -30.71 22.32 -17.27
CA LEU A 595 -31.79 23.23 -16.87
C LEU A 595 -32.36 22.90 -15.49
N ASP A 596 -32.38 21.63 -15.09
CA ASP A 596 -32.89 21.23 -13.78
C ASP A 596 -31.94 21.76 -12.69
N GLU A 597 -30.62 21.64 -12.88
CA GLU A 597 -29.62 22.21 -11.96
C GLU A 597 -29.69 23.75 -11.92
N VAL A 598 -29.74 24.39 -13.09
CA VAL A 598 -29.87 25.85 -13.19
C VAL A 598 -31.14 26.34 -12.48
N SER A 599 -32.27 25.66 -12.65
CA SER A 599 -33.56 26.03 -12.03
C SER A 599 -33.58 25.91 -10.51
N GLN A 600 -32.74 25.04 -9.95
CA GLN A 600 -32.62 24.80 -8.50
C GLN A 600 -31.56 25.70 -7.84
N SER A 601 -30.97 26.61 -8.61
CA SER A 601 -29.83 27.43 -8.20
C SER A 601 -30.12 28.93 -8.18
N GLY A 602 -29.14 29.74 -7.76
CA GLY A 602 -29.19 31.20 -7.93
C GLY A 602 -29.21 31.67 -9.39
N LEU A 603 -28.94 30.77 -10.35
CA LEU A 603 -28.95 31.04 -11.79
C LEU A 603 -30.33 30.87 -12.44
N ALA A 604 -31.38 30.55 -11.67
CA ALA A 604 -32.73 30.30 -12.20
C ALA A 604 -33.30 31.45 -13.06
N VAL A 605 -32.82 32.68 -12.84
CA VAL A 605 -33.16 33.85 -13.66
C VAL A 605 -32.80 33.70 -15.14
N LEU A 606 -31.84 32.84 -15.48
CA LEU A 606 -31.41 32.57 -16.86
C LEU A 606 -32.31 31.57 -17.59
N VAL A 607 -33.15 30.80 -16.89
CA VAL A 607 -33.94 29.70 -17.50
C VAL A 607 -34.77 30.16 -18.72
N PRO A 608 -35.53 31.28 -18.66
CA PRO A 608 -36.26 31.75 -19.83
C PRO A 608 -35.34 32.10 -21.01
N GLU A 609 -34.24 32.79 -20.72
CA GLU A 609 -33.26 33.21 -21.74
C GLU A 609 -32.57 31.99 -22.39
N ILE A 610 -32.20 30.97 -21.60
CA ILE A 610 -31.60 29.72 -22.09
C ILE A 610 -32.58 28.99 -23.03
N LEU A 611 -33.86 28.92 -22.67
CA LEU A 611 -34.87 28.27 -23.49
C LEU A 611 -35.07 28.98 -24.84
N ASP A 612 -35.09 30.31 -24.84
CA ASP A 612 -35.18 31.11 -26.06
C ASP A 612 -33.97 30.85 -26.97
N VAL A 613 -32.76 30.87 -26.40
CA VAL A 613 -31.50 30.60 -27.14
C VAL A 613 -31.51 29.19 -27.72
N ARG A 614 -31.96 28.18 -26.98
CA ARG A 614 -32.05 26.78 -27.48
C ARG A 614 -32.94 26.63 -28.71
N ILE A 615 -34.01 27.41 -28.78
CA ILE A 615 -34.88 27.43 -29.96
C ILE A 615 -34.14 28.10 -31.12
N GLU A 616 -33.53 29.26 -30.88
CA GLU A 616 -32.74 29.99 -31.89
C GLU A 616 -31.58 29.16 -32.45
N GLU A 617 -30.89 28.37 -31.62
CA GLU A 617 -29.81 27.45 -32.03
C GLU A 617 -30.27 26.50 -33.13
N ILE A 618 -31.43 25.85 -32.93
CA ILE A 618 -31.98 24.90 -33.92
C ILE A 618 -32.46 25.65 -35.16
N GLU A 619 -33.16 26.76 -35.00
CA GLU A 619 -33.69 27.53 -36.13
C GLU A 619 -32.59 28.10 -37.02
N ASN A 620 -31.44 28.44 -36.44
CA ASN A 620 -30.27 28.95 -37.16
C ASN A 620 -29.38 27.84 -37.73
N THR A 621 -29.52 26.61 -37.24
CA THR A 621 -28.77 25.45 -37.73
C THR A 621 -29.36 24.95 -39.06
N VAL A 622 -28.50 24.78 -40.06
CA VAL A 622 -28.88 24.27 -41.39
C VAL A 622 -27.98 23.10 -41.76
N LEU A 623 -28.55 21.89 -41.78
CA LEU A 623 -27.78 20.67 -41.99
C LEU A 623 -27.48 20.42 -43.47
N LEU A 624 -26.24 20.01 -43.75
CA LEU A 624 -25.78 19.66 -45.09
C LEU A 624 -26.21 18.23 -45.42
N THR A 625 -27.09 18.08 -46.42
CA THR A 625 -27.48 16.77 -46.97
C THR A 625 -26.62 16.43 -48.18
N GLY A 626 -25.79 15.39 -48.08
CA GLY A 626 -25.10 14.81 -49.24
C GLY A 626 -25.98 13.79 -49.98
N ASP A 627 -25.43 13.15 -51.02
CA ASP A 627 -26.19 12.28 -51.93
C ASP A 627 -26.91 11.10 -51.25
N ARG A 628 -26.39 10.62 -50.10
CA ARG A 628 -27.01 9.53 -49.31
C ARG A 628 -26.85 9.64 -47.79
N LYS A 629 -26.15 10.68 -47.30
CA LYS A 629 -25.78 10.83 -45.89
C LYS A 629 -25.98 12.27 -45.41
N ILE A 630 -26.13 12.44 -44.10
CA ILE A 630 -26.21 13.74 -43.42
C ILE A 630 -25.24 13.75 -42.24
N ASP A 631 -24.51 14.85 -42.07
CA ASP A 631 -23.66 15.11 -40.89
C ASP A 631 -24.49 15.79 -39.81
N LEU A 632 -24.63 15.12 -38.67
CA LEU A 632 -25.41 15.57 -37.52
C LEU A 632 -24.59 16.37 -36.52
N LEU A 633 -23.28 16.51 -36.69
CA LEU A 633 -22.46 17.28 -35.76
C LEU A 633 -22.98 18.72 -35.53
N PRO A 634 -23.37 19.49 -36.56
CA PRO A 634 -23.93 20.83 -36.33
C PRO A 634 -25.21 20.82 -35.50
N LEU A 635 -26.01 19.75 -35.60
CA LEU A 635 -27.21 19.57 -34.79
C LEU A 635 -26.84 19.16 -33.36
N ALA A 636 -25.92 18.21 -33.17
CA ALA A 636 -25.48 17.78 -31.85
C ALA A 636 -24.75 18.89 -31.07
N CYS A 637 -24.25 19.92 -31.73
CA CYS A 637 -23.71 21.11 -31.07
C CYS A 637 -24.79 22.02 -30.46
N THR A 638 -26.08 21.76 -30.68
CA THR A 638 -27.21 22.46 -30.03
C THR A 638 -27.74 21.65 -28.86
N ALA A 639 -28.33 22.27 -27.84
CA ALA A 639 -28.80 21.52 -26.68
C ALA A 639 -29.90 20.49 -27.05
N PHE A 640 -30.94 20.90 -27.79
CA PHE A 640 -32.00 19.98 -28.21
C PHE A 640 -31.50 18.90 -29.19
N GLY A 641 -30.57 19.27 -30.08
CA GLY A 641 -29.96 18.31 -30.99
C GLY A 641 -29.13 17.27 -30.26
N PHE A 642 -28.34 17.66 -29.27
CA PHE A 642 -27.56 16.74 -28.44
C PHE A 642 -28.46 15.71 -27.75
N GLU A 643 -29.50 16.17 -27.05
CA GLU A 643 -30.45 15.31 -26.34
C GLU A 643 -31.20 14.35 -27.27
N ILE A 644 -31.74 14.86 -28.40
CA ILE A 644 -32.52 14.04 -29.33
C ILE A 644 -31.65 13.02 -30.07
N ILE A 645 -30.43 13.40 -30.46
CA ILE A 645 -29.47 12.50 -31.12
C ILE A 645 -29.01 11.42 -30.14
N GLY A 646 -28.67 11.81 -28.90
CA GLY A 646 -28.28 10.90 -27.84
C GLY A 646 -29.39 9.91 -27.47
N ALA A 647 -30.63 10.38 -27.29
CA ALA A 647 -31.79 9.54 -26.99
C ALA A 647 -32.13 8.56 -28.13
N ARG A 648 -31.67 8.82 -29.35
CA ARG A 648 -31.83 7.94 -30.51
C ARG A 648 -30.58 7.11 -30.83
N GLU A 649 -29.50 7.27 -30.06
CA GLU A 649 -28.21 6.59 -30.27
C GLU A 649 -27.70 6.75 -31.71
N MET A 650 -27.84 7.95 -32.27
CA MET A 650 -27.48 8.19 -33.68
C MET A 650 -25.98 8.50 -33.82
N ASP A 651 -25.34 7.88 -34.81
CA ASP A 651 -23.97 8.22 -35.21
C ASP A 651 -23.87 9.67 -35.75
N GLN A 652 -22.66 10.22 -35.77
CA GLN A 652 -22.41 11.55 -36.34
C GLN A 652 -22.85 11.64 -37.80
N ILE A 653 -22.63 10.57 -38.58
CA ILE A 653 -23.00 10.53 -40.00
C ILE A 653 -24.05 9.43 -40.22
N VAL A 654 -25.30 9.83 -40.47
CA VAL A 654 -26.40 8.89 -40.71
C VAL A 654 -26.89 8.89 -42.15
N GLY A 655 -27.63 7.84 -42.53
CA GLY A 655 -28.29 7.77 -43.83
C GLY A 655 -29.43 8.77 -43.97
N LEU A 656 -29.66 9.30 -45.17
CA LEU A 656 -30.71 10.30 -45.43
C LEU A 656 -32.13 9.82 -45.09
N ALA A 657 -32.34 8.50 -45.00
CA ALA A 657 -33.60 7.89 -44.58
C ALA A 657 -34.00 8.18 -43.12
N GLU A 658 -33.06 8.60 -42.27
CA GLU A 658 -33.34 8.98 -40.87
C GLU A 658 -33.85 10.42 -40.73
N LEU A 659 -33.64 11.27 -41.75
CA LEU A 659 -34.00 12.68 -41.71
C LEU A 659 -35.51 12.94 -41.49
N PRO A 660 -36.46 12.18 -42.08
CA PRO A 660 -37.89 12.38 -41.80
C PRO A 660 -38.25 12.11 -40.33
N LYS A 661 -37.56 11.16 -39.66
CA LYS A 661 -37.80 10.86 -38.25
C LYS A 661 -37.31 12.01 -37.38
N LEU A 662 -36.08 12.48 -37.61
CA LEU A 662 -35.54 13.67 -36.94
C LEU A 662 -36.45 14.89 -37.14
N LYS A 663 -36.87 15.17 -38.38
CA LYS A 663 -37.82 16.26 -38.66
C LYS A 663 -39.14 16.10 -37.91
N SER A 664 -39.62 14.86 -37.72
CA SER A 664 -40.83 14.60 -36.95
C SER A 664 -40.65 14.87 -35.45
N ASP A 665 -39.49 14.58 -34.87
CA ASP A 665 -39.25 14.82 -33.44
C ASP A 665 -39.15 16.31 -33.14
N PHE A 666 -38.37 17.05 -33.94
CA PHE A 666 -38.31 18.51 -33.81
C PHE A 666 -39.66 19.18 -34.06
N LYS A 667 -40.45 18.68 -35.02
CA LYS A 667 -41.81 19.18 -35.25
C LYS A 667 -42.74 19.00 -34.05
N ARG A 668 -42.56 17.95 -33.23
CA ARG A 668 -43.31 17.78 -31.98
C ARG A 668 -42.98 18.85 -30.94
N LEU A 669 -41.75 19.38 -30.99
CA LEU A 669 -41.32 20.53 -30.21
C LEU A 669 -41.75 21.88 -30.82
N GLY A 670 -42.46 21.86 -31.95
CA GLY A 670 -42.83 23.08 -32.69
C GLY A 670 -41.69 23.69 -33.51
N ILE A 671 -40.57 22.98 -33.68
CA ILE A 671 -39.36 23.49 -34.32
C ILE A 671 -39.18 22.87 -35.71
N GLU A 672 -38.84 23.67 -36.72
CA GLU A 672 -38.58 23.21 -38.09
C GLU A 672 -37.09 23.03 -38.38
N LEU A 673 -36.65 21.79 -38.58
CA LEU A 673 -35.26 21.48 -38.93
C LEU A 673 -34.96 21.79 -40.41
N LYS A 674 -34.02 22.72 -40.64
CA LYS A 674 -33.62 23.19 -41.96
C LYS A 674 -32.49 22.35 -42.56
N THR A 675 -32.55 22.10 -43.86
CA THR A 675 -31.58 21.27 -44.60
C THR A 675 -31.21 21.89 -45.95
N THR A 676 -29.97 21.70 -46.39
CA THR A 676 -29.45 22.23 -47.67
C THR A 676 -28.55 21.21 -48.36
N GLN A 677 -28.55 21.17 -49.70
CA GLN A 677 -27.53 20.45 -50.49
C GLN A 677 -26.30 21.32 -50.81
N LYS A 678 -26.42 22.64 -50.62
CA LYS A 678 -25.36 23.62 -50.89
C LYS A 678 -24.52 23.85 -49.63
N ARG A 679 -23.22 23.56 -49.69
CA ARG A 679 -22.29 23.66 -48.56
C ARG A 679 -22.20 25.08 -48.02
N GLU A 680 -22.24 26.09 -48.89
CA GLU A 680 -22.17 27.51 -48.52
C GLU A 680 -23.43 28.02 -47.77
N LYS A 681 -24.50 27.23 -47.75
CA LYS A 681 -25.73 27.53 -47.00
C LYS A 681 -25.83 26.75 -45.68
N ALA A 682 -24.90 25.82 -45.42
CA ALA A 682 -24.87 25.10 -44.16
C ALA A 682 -24.47 26.07 -43.04
N ARG A 683 -25.11 25.92 -41.88
CA ARG A 683 -24.89 26.78 -40.72
C ARG A 683 -24.86 25.92 -39.47
N SER A 684 -23.99 26.28 -38.55
CA SER A 684 -23.84 25.68 -37.22
C SER A 684 -23.83 26.79 -36.20
N VAL A 685 -24.26 26.48 -34.98
CA VAL A 685 -24.06 27.35 -33.81
C VAL A 685 -22.57 27.57 -33.53
N LEU A 686 -22.24 28.69 -32.89
CA LEU A 686 -20.88 28.93 -32.43
C LEU A 686 -20.61 28.06 -31.20
N ILE A 687 -19.47 27.39 -31.20
CA ILE A 687 -19.05 26.44 -30.18
C ILE A 687 -17.52 26.49 -30.08
N SER A 688 -16.97 26.39 -28.87
CA SER A 688 -15.53 26.26 -28.67
C SER A 688 -15.04 24.92 -29.26
N GLU A 689 -13.77 24.84 -29.68
CA GLU A 689 -13.26 23.58 -30.22
C GLU A 689 -13.18 22.50 -29.12
N GLU A 690 -12.92 22.88 -27.87
CA GLU A 690 -12.96 21.97 -26.72
C GLU A 690 -14.33 21.33 -26.53
N LEU A 691 -15.41 22.13 -26.48
CA LEU A 691 -16.77 21.61 -26.31
C LEU A 691 -17.20 20.76 -27.51
N LYS A 692 -16.76 21.15 -28.71
CA LYS A 692 -17.03 20.40 -29.94
C LYS A 692 -16.33 19.05 -29.95
N GLU A 693 -15.12 18.91 -29.40
CA GLU A 693 -14.47 17.62 -29.20
C GLU A 693 -15.19 16.76 -28.16
N ILE A 694 -15.70 17.35 -27.06
CA ILE A 694 -16.55 16.65 -26.08
C ILE A 694 -17.81 16.11 -26.77
N VAL A 695 -18.50 16.94 -27.56
CA VAL A 695 -19.69 16.53 -28.33
C VAL A 695 -19.36 15.41 -29.32
N LYS A 696 -18.21 15.46 -30.00
CA LYS A 696 -17.74 14.38 -30.88
C LYS A 696 -17.44 13.09 -30.13
N ALA A 697 -16.84 13.17 -28.94
CA ALA A 697 -16.56 12.01 -28.10
C ALA A 697 -17.86 11.33 -27.65
N SER A 698 -18.92 12.10 -27.37
CA SER A 698 -20.25 11.57 -27.03
C SER A 698 -20.84 10.69 -28.11
N PHE A 699 -20.64 11.00 -29.40
CA PHE A 699 -21.06 10.11 -30.49
C PHE A 699 -20.39 8.72 -30.41
N SER A 700 -19.11 8.67 -30.06
CA SER A 700 -18.38 7.40 -29.90
C SER A 700 -18.85 6.65 -28.65
N ALA A 701 -19.25 7.36 -27.60
CA ALA A 701 -19.82 6.77 -26.40
C ALA A 701 -21.20 6.16 -26.69
N TRP A 702 -22.09 6.92 -27.33
CA TRP A 702 -23.44 6.47 -27.70
C TRP A 702 -23.42 5.23 -28.60
N ALA A 703 -22.48 5.16 -29.56
CA ALA A 703 -22.30 3.99 -30.41
C ALA A 703 -21.86 2.72 -29.65
N ASN A 704 -21.30 2.86 -28.44
CA ASN A 704 -20.72 1.77 -27.65
C ASN A 704 -21.53 1.40 -26.39
N THR A 705 -22.51 2.19 -25.98
CA THR A 705 -23.33 1.91 -24.79
C THR A 705 -24.71 1.33 -25.12
N ALA A 706 -24.98 0.11 -24.65
CA ALA A 706 -26.34 -0.38 -24.45
C ALA A 706 -26.90 0.17 -23.12
N PHE A 707 -27.39 1.42 -23.11
CA PHE A 707 -28.04 2.01 -21.93
C PHE A 707 -29.53 2.31 -22.18
N ARG A 708 -30.30 1.97 -21.14
CA ARG A 708 -31.76 1.91 -20.97
C ARG A 708 -32.61 2.95 -21.73
N LYS A 709 -33.71 2.44 -22.31
CA LYS A 709 -34.99 3.16 -22.52
C LYS A 709 -35.42 3.87 -21.23
N GLY A 710 -35.13 5.16 -21.13
CA GLY A 710 -35.88 6.12 -20.34
C GLY A 710 -36.67 6.99 -21.31
N ASP A 711 -37.92 7.28 -20.98
CA ASP A 711 -38.71 8.25 -21.75
C ASP A 711 -37.97 9.58 -21.78
N ILE A 712 -37.85 10.17 -22.98
CA ILE A 712 -37.45 11.58 -23.14
C ILE A 712 -38.42 12.38 -22.26
N LYS A 713 -37.93 12.96 -21.16
CA LYS A 713 -38.70 13.98 -20.45
C LYS A 713 -38.71 15.22 -21.34
N LEU A 714 -39.75 15.28 -22.18
CA LEU A 714 -40.13 16.46 -22.95
C LEU A 714 -40.55 17.60 -22.03
#